data_AF-A0A1K1LBX0-F1
#
_entry.id   AF-A0A1K1LBX0-F1
#
_cell.length_a   1.000
_cell.length_b   1.000
_cell.length_c   1.000
_cell.angle_alpha   90.00
_cell.angle_beta   90.00
_cell.angle_gamma   90.00
#
_symmetry.space_group_name_H-M   'P 1'
#
loop_
_entity.id
_entity.type
_entity.pdbx_description
1 polymer ?
#
loop_
_entity_poly.entity_id
_entity_poly.type
_entity_poly.pdbx_seq_one_letter_code
_entity_poly.pdbx_strand_id
1 'polypeptide(L)'
;MFHRIMAALCLLPASFIVFGRKWFSALRLGPWYFFGKVIKAGPLLVRKRGRLFNLIVFYPMRAGIETAHRRNLKFVARSALRICLRPLQRWLGILPAALPSADPACALPPAPPLPPLSQDSLVRMVQAPSVRVLSLDIFDTLLTRPVIDDPRDIFHLVAARVNEELHLDFVALRWHAEKELGDPYATLDDIYAHIQRRHGLSPETAARLKHEEMLCERTLLQPRPGMLELCRAARAAGKRIIAVSDMYLPSSFLLQVLHEKGFAAVETVYVSAEHKARKSDSGALFDIMLRKEQVDAANVLHMGDDTRSDVAIPLGRGMAAVHIPSVRQMLRARGGDMAAVLLATARQEPLWGLLLGQAIDRIFARPERSPETLDRCPDTAAFSRLALGPLVTALCLRARDIAMREGCPRVYYASRDGWLPSRVHAVLQEKLGGPEGVYFHAGRRAYFPFLADSFIDYARTRKVAADMDSYTLADLLRGHFGADAAPLLALLSPAEQTLPFCKQQDQCLGILKRLEPQITGLMEGRKARARRYYATVFPKDAQRFLVFDVGYSGSVATALSAITGKPCDKLYCWQTTANHTADRQNGTKTFLLIPEEDYSPYHLILEEMFSPCCGGVVDFDAQGHPRHEAFAPSPAMRGALDSAHASCLDYVQATLDRFGQYSPLLAGARADGALEIFRQWFQKKPLSNRAALRDIIFPDPVYLERPLSLEDKLDSHLAHATVFTATGFDDAANVLPLSSLPCPPCQDPPRTGLHIHIYNGALAQEFSRYLQQFPVPFDVFVTHVKAADRCHLQTLFNQDVLPRARAVTIVQTPNRGRDVAPWLSGIGQALQEYDLCCHVHAKESVQMGFGPSWRTYLLDNLLRPEAVRTTLAAFAKDPLLGCIFPSIYTCLRDVMLDVAVPLYGSNEEYRMITGLLARMELPATYGRSEQFFSGGTMFWYRPQALQPLLECGLRFEDFPEEPIGVGGTLAHALERVPPLVCTRRGYRVRSLTCFPSIQYPPERFQD
;
A
#
# COMPACT_ATOMS: atom_id res chain seq x y z
N MET A 1 -7.06 17.52 25.61
CA MET A 1 -6.16 17.74 26.77
C MET A 1 -6.46 16.78 27.93
N PHE A 2 -7.71 16.70 28.41
CA PHE A 2 -8.10 15.86 29.56
C PHE A 2 -7.77 14.36 29.45
N HIS A 3 -8.00 13.72 28.30
CA HIS A 3 -7.63 12.30 28.09
C HIS A 3 -6.12 12.03 28.20
N ARG A 4 -5.27 13.01 27.83
CA ARG A 4 -3.81 12.89 27.94
C ARG A 4 -3.35 12.93 29.40
N ILE A 5 -4.01 13.74 30.22
CA ILE A 5 -3.76 13.81 31.67
C ILE A 5 -4.16 12.48 32.33
N MET A 6 -5.32 11.93 31.96
CA MET A 6 -5.76 10.62 32.47
C MET A 6 -4.83 9.48 32.04
N ALA A 7 -4.40 9.46 30.77
CA ALA A 7 -3.42 8.49 30.29
C ALA A 7 -2.10 8.61 31.08
N ALA A 8 -1.60 9.82 31.31
CA ALA A 8 -0.40 10.08 32.07
C ALA A 8 -0.50 9.57 33.53
N LEU A 9 -1.62 9.80 34.21
CA LEU A 9 -1.85 9.30 35.58
C LEU A 9 -1.86 7.77 35.62
N CYS A 10 -2.55 7.13 34.67
CA CYS A 10 -2.61 5.68 34.57
C CYS A 10 -1.25 5.03 34.23
N LEU A 11 -0.37 5.73 33.52
CA LEU A 11 0.98 5.27 33.16
C LEU A 11 2.02 5.55 34.25
N LEU A 12 1.73 6.41 35.22
CA LEU A 12 2.67 6.83 36.27
C LEU A 12 3.24 5.63 37.07
N PRO A 13 2.44 4.65 37.52
CA PRO A 13 2.96 3.49 38.26
C PRO A 13 3.97 2.67 37.46
N ALA A 14 3.73 2.46 36.16
CA ALA A 14 4.66 1.75 35.28
C ALA A 14 5.93 2.54 35.01
N SER A 15 5.85 3.88 35.01
CA SER A 15 7.02 4.73 34.79
C SER A 15 8.11 4.53 35.85
N PHE A 16 7.76 4.27 37.11
CA PHE A 16 8.72 3.95 38.17
C PHE A 16 9.52 2.68 37.90
N ILE A 17 8.94 1.76 37.12
CA ILE A 17 9.54 0.47 36.81
C ILE A 17 10.37 0.56 35.54
N VAL A 18 9.86 1.29 34.54
CA VAL A 18 10.56 1.54 33.28
C VAL A 18 11.83 2.37 33.50
N PHE A 19 11.80 3.35 34.40
CA PHE A 19 12.93 4.26 34.60
C PHE A 19 13.73 4.01 35.88
N GLY A 20 13.18 3.33 36.90
CA GLY A 20 13.89 3.05 38.15
C GLY A 20 14.52 4.30 38.77
N ARG A 21 15.83 4.24 39.07
CA ARG A 21 16.59 5.38 39.65
C ARG A 21 16.72 6.59 38.70
N LYS A 22 16.43 6.44 37.40
CA LYS A 22 16.50 7.52 36.39
C LYS A 22 15.15 8.22 36.17
N TRP A 23 14.18 8.03 37.07
CA TRP A 23 12.82 8.55 36.90
C TRP A 23 12.78 10.08 36.72
N PHE A 24 13.45 10.82 37.61
CA PHE A 24 13.48 12.29 37.56
C PHE A 24 14.21 12.85 36.34
N SER A 25 15.31 12.21 35.91
CA SER A 25 16.03 12.64 34.71
C SER A 25 15.25 12.33 33.44
N ALA A 26 14.51 11.22 33.39
CA ALA A 26 13.60 10.90 32.29
C ALA A 26 12.40 11.86 32.20
N LEU A 27 11.85 12.28 33.35
CA LEU A 27 10.72 13.23 33.37
C LEU A 27 11.12 14.61 32.83
N ARG A 28 12.37 15.05 33.08
CA ARG A 28 12.93 16.31 32.56
C ARG A 28 13.10 16.34 31.03
N LEU A 29 13.09 15.19 30.37
CA LEU A 29 13.13 15.07 28.90
C LEU A 29 11.77 15.32 28.22
N GLY A 30 10.74 15.62 29.01
CA GLY A 30 9.41 15.99 28.55
C GLY A 30 8.41 14.83 28.56
N PRO A 31 7.11 15.13 28.72
CA PRO A 31 6.07 14.12 28.94
C PRO A 31 5.90 13.16 27.75
N TRP A 32 6.16 13.62 26.52
CA TRP A 32 6.08 12.79 25.31
C TRP A 32 7.15 11.69 25.28
N TYR A 33 8.40 12.04 25.58
CA TYR A 33 9.48 11.04 25.69
C TYR A 33 9.24 10.12 26.88
N PHE A 34 8.89 10.71 28.03
CA PHE A 34 8.67 9.99 29.28
C PHE A 34 7.57 8.93 29.15
N PHE A 35 6.36 9.33 28.76
CA PHE A 35 5.25 8.38 28.61
C PHE A 35 5.36 7.53 27.34
N GLY A 36 5.98 8.02 26.27
CA GLY A 36 6.23 7.21 25.06
C GLY A 36 7.14 6.01 25.33
N LYS A 37 8.18 6.18 26.15
CA LYS A 37 9.03 5.07 26.64
C LYS A 37 8.25 4.10 27.52
N VAL A 38 7.36 4.59 28.38
CA VAL A 38 6.52 3.75 29.25
C VAL A 38 5.53 2.93 28.42
N ILE A 39 4.91 3.53 27.42
CA ILE A 39 3.99 2.85 26.49
C ILE A 39 4.73 1.77 25.70
N LYS A 40 5.93 2.06 25.18
CA LYS A 40 6.77 1.08 24.45
C LYS A 40 7.28 -0.06 25.33
N ALA A 41 7.64 0.23 26.57
CA ALA A 41 8.15 -0.77 27.51
C ALA A 41 7.04 -1.58 28.20
N GLY A 42 5.80 -1.07 28.21
CA GLY A 42 4.67 -1.67 28.90
C GLY A 42 4.42 -3.15 28.56
N PRO A 43 4.44 -3.56 27.28
CA PRO A 43 4.30 -4.97 26.89
C PRO A 43 5.39 -5.89 27.46
N LEU A 44 6.59 -5.37 27.71
CA LEU A 44 7.72 -6.14 28.22
C LEU A 44 7.70 -6.30 29.75
N LEU A 45 6.94 -5.47 30.47
CA LEU A 45 6.81 -5.51 31.93
C LEU A 45 5.99 -6.71 32.45
N VAL A 46 5.44 -7.53 31.55
CA VAL A 46 4.51 -8.64 31.86
C VAL A 46 5.22 -9.91 32.35
N ARG A 47 6.55 -9.98 32.26
CA ARG A 47 7.32 -11.18 32.68
C ARG A 47 7.22 -11.39 34.21
N LYS A 48 6.36 -12.33 34.62
CA LYS A 48 6.15 -12.94 35.96
C LYS A 48 6.30 -11.99 37.16
N ARG A 49 5.22 -11.31 37.55
CA ARG A 49 5.12 -10.61 38.85
C ARG A 49 3.76 -10.87 39.53
N GLY A 50 3.75 -10.83 40.86
CA GLY A 50 2.60 -11.25 41.70
C GLY A 50 1.34 -10.38 41.57
N ARG A 51 0.23 -10.83 42.19
CA ARG A 51 -1.11 -10.18 42.09
C ARG A 51 -1.10 -8.68 42.39
N LEU A 52 -0.29 -8.24 43.35
CA LEU A 52 -0.19 -6.82 43.74
C LEU A 52 0.41 -5.94 42.62
N PHE A 53 1.39 -6.45 41.89
CA PHE A 53 1.97 -5.76 40.73
C PHE A 53 0.95 -5.59 39.61
N ASN A 54 0.13 -6.62 39.37
CA ASN A 54 -0.88 -6.56 38.33
C ASN A 54 -1.92 -5.48 38.63
N LEU A 55 -2.36 -5.38 39.90
CA LEU A 55 -3.34 -4.39 40.33
C LEU A 55 -2.81 -2.95 40.28
N ILE A 56 -1.60 -2.73 40.78
CA ILE A 56 -1.05 -1.36 40.98
C ILE A 56 -0.34 -0.83 39.73
N VAL A 57 0.21 -1.72 38.89
CA VAL A 57 1.09 -1.30 37.80
C VAL A 57 0.53 -1.72 36.45
N PHE A 58 0.24 -3.02 36.26
CA PHE A 58 -0.10 -3.55 34.94
C PHE A 58 -1.46 -3.04 34.43
N TYR A 59 -2.53 -3.17 35.22
CA TYR A 59 -3.87 -2.75 34.78
C TYR A 59 -3.98 -1.23 34.58
N PRO A 60 -3.46 -0.37 35.48
CA PRO A 60 -3.39 1.07 35.24
C PRO A 60 -2.59 1.39 33.98
N MET A 61 -1.43 0.77 33.79
CA MET A 61 -0.61 0.97 32.59
C MET A 61 -1.36 0.60 31.31
N ARG A 62 -2.01 -0.57 31.27
CA ARG A 62 -2.82 -1.01 30.11
C ARG A 62 -3.94 -0.01 29.81
N ALA A 63 -4.65 0.45 30.84
CA ALA A 63 -5.68 1.48 30.69
C ALA A 63 -5.09 2.81 30.18
N GLY A 64 -3.91 3.20 30.65
CA GLY A 64 -3.20 4.40 30.21
C GLY A 64 -2.74 4.36 28.75
N ILE A 65 -2.18 3.23 28.31
CA ILE A 65 -1.81 2.97 26.90
C ILE A 65 -3.06 3.09 26.01
N GLU A 66 -4.14 2.42 26.39
CA GLU A 66 -5.38 2.42 25.61
C GLU A 66 -6.02 3.80 25.52
N THR A 67 -5.97 4.57 26.61
CA THR A 67 -6.46 5.95 26.68
C THR A 67 -5.65 6.88 25.78
N ALA A 68 -4.32 6.69 25.73
CA ALA A 68 -3.44 7.45 24.86
C ALA A 68 -3.72 7.18 23.38
N HIS A 69 -3.99 5.93 23.00
CA HIS A 69 -4.24 5.53 21.62
C HIS A 69 -5.64 5.93 21.12
N ARG A 70 -6.70 5.66 21.89
CA ARG A 70 -8.08 5.80 21.39
C ARG A 70 -8.71 7.18 21.57
N ARG A 71 -8.11 8.07 22.38
CA ARG A 71 -8.60 9.43 22.67
C ARG A 71 -10.07 9.50 23.17
N ASN A 72 -10.65 8.41 23.69
CA ASN A 72 -12.07 8.31 24.04
C ASN A 72 -12.29 7.97 25.54
N LEU A 73 -12.76 8.95 26.32
CA LEU A 73 -13.00 8.82 27.77
C LEU A 73 -14.20 7.93 28.15
N LYS A 74 -15.24 7.82 27.31
CA LYS A 74 -16.39 6.93 27.58
C LYS A 74 -15.96 5.46 27.59
N PHE A 75 -14.95 5.13 26.79
CA PHE A 75 -14.34 3.80 26.77
C PHE A 75 -13.47 3.55 28.01
N VAL A 76 -12.77 4.57 28.53
CA VAL A 76 -11.97 4.49 29.77
C VAL A 76 -12.83 4.14 30.97
N ALA A 77 -13.97 4.83 31.14
CA ALA A 77 -14.91 4.54 32.22
C ALA A 77 -15.44 3.10 32.13
N ARG A 78 -15.77 2.62 30.92
CA ARG A 78 -16.24 1.25 30.68
C ARG A 78 -15.17 0.18 30.87
N SER A 79 -13.93 0.45 30.48
CA SER A 79 -12.80 -0.47 30.62
C SER A 79 -12.32 -0.55 32.07
N ALA A 80 -12.26 0.58 32.79
CA ALA A 80 -11.98 0.62 34.23
C ALA A 80 -13.09 -0.10 35.03
N LEU A 81 -14.37 0.16 34.71
CA LEU A 81 -15.49 -0.61 35.31
C LEU A 81 -15.37 -2.10 35.00
N ARG A 82 -15.09 -2.49 33.75
CA ARG A 82 -14.94 -3.91 33.36
C ARG A 82 -13.78 -4.60 34.07
N ILE A 83 -12.68 -3.92 34.33
CA ILE A 83 -11.49 -4.50 34.99
C ILE A 83 -11.69 -4.59 36.51
N CYS A 84 -12.28 -3.56 37.13
CA CYS A 84 -12.55 -3.54 38.58
C CYS A 84 -13.74 -4.42 38.98
N LEU A 85 -14.76 -4.56 38.13
CA LEU A 85 -15.99 -5.31 38.45
C LEU A 85 -15.97 -6.78 38.01
N ARG A 86 -15.05 -7.21 37.12
CA ARG A 86 -14.97 -8.62 36.68
C ARG A 86 -14.72 -9.64 37.82
N PRO A 87 -13.91 -9.36 38.85
CA PRO A 87 -13.79 -10.24 40.00
C PRO A 87 -15.08 -10.27 40.83
N LEU A 88 -15.77 -9.13 40.96
CA LEU A 88 -17.00 -8.98 41.73
C LEU A 88 -18.21 -9.63 41.04
N GLN A 89 -18.29 -9.53 39.71
CA GLN A 89 -19.34 -10.13 38.88
C GLN A 89 -19.20 -11.66 38.76
N ARG A 90 -17.97 -12.19 38.80
CA ARG A 90 -17.71 -13.64 38.93
C ARG A 90 -18.06 -14.18 40.32
N TRP A 91 -17.94 -13.34 41.35
CA TRP A 91 -18.36 -13.70 42.71
C TRP A 91 -19.89 -13.65 42.89
N LEU A 92 -20.59 -12.79 42.14
CA LEU A 92 -22.05 -12.58 42.25
C LEU A 92 -22.90 -13.34 41.21
N GLY A 93 -22.33 -14.02 40.23
CA GLY A 93 -23.07 -14.89 39.30
C GLY A 93 -24.05 -14.18 38.35
N ILE A 94 -23.90 -12.87 38.11
CA ILE A 94 -24.84 -12.10 37.28
C ILE A 94 -24.37 -12.04 35.82
N LEU A 95 -25.07 -12.75 34.93
CA LEU A 95 -25.01 -12.58 33.47
C LEU A 95 -26.13 -11.61 33.04
N PRO A 96 -25.87 -10.54 32.26
CA PRO A 96 -26.93 -9.80 31.61
C PRO A 96 -27.22 -10.39 30.23
N ALA A 97 -28.47 -10.84 30.06
CA ALA A 97 -29.12 -11.05 28.78
C ALA A 97 -29.48 -9.69 28.16
N ALA A 98 -29.14 -9.49 26.88
CA ALA A 98 -29.82 -8.55 25.98
C ALA A 98 -29.41 -8.85 24.53
N LEU A 99 -30.38 -9.29 23.74
CA LEU A 99 -30.33 -9.29 22.27
C LEU A 99 -30.49 -7.83 21.77
N PRO A 100 -29.63 -7.33 20.87
CA PRO A 100 -29.95 -6.15 20.08
C PRO A 100 -30.68 -6.54 18.80
N SER A 101 -31.72 -5.77 18.50
CA SER A 101 -32.45 -5.71 17.24
C SER A 101 -31.54 -5.47 16.03
N ALA A 102 -31.96 -6.01 14.88
CA ALA A 102 -31.27 -5.96 13.59
C ALA A 102 -30.77 -4.56 13.20
N ASP A 103 -29.48 -4.49 12.90
CA ASP A 103 -28.77 -3.31 12.40
C ASP A 103 -29.00 -3.19 10.87
N PRO A 104 -29.42 -2.03 10.33
CA PRO A 104 -29.54 -1.80 8.89
C PRO A 104 -28.19 -1.84 8.13
N ALA A 105 -27.07 -2.11 8.81
CA ALA A 105 -25.76 -2.42 8.20
C ALA A 105 -25.69 -3.79 7.49
N CYS A 106 -26.73 -4.64 7.60
CA CYS A 106 -26.82 -5.94 6.93
C CYS A 106 -27.42 -5.81 5.52
N ALA A 107 -26.90 -4.88 4.73
CA ALA A 107 -27.08 -4.90 3.28
C ALA A 107 -25.87 -5.62 2.71
N LEU A 108 -26.08 -6.83 2.17
CA LEU A 108 -25.12 -7.53 1.32
C LEU A 108 -24.38 -6.50 0.44
N PRO A 109 -23.04 -6.51 0.38
CA PRO A 109 -22.34 -5.64 -0.55
C PRO A 109 -22.95 -5.85 -1.94
N PRO A 110 -23.28 -4.77 -2.67
CA PRO A 110 -23.90 -4.89 -3.97
C PRO A 110 -23.06 -5.85 -4.82
N ALA A 111 -23.73 -6.80 -5.48
CA ALA A 111 -23.06 -7.75 -6.35
C ALA A 111 -22.08 -6.99 -7.27
N PRO A 112 -20.85 -7.49 -7.47
CA PRO A 112 -19.88 -6.80 -8.29
C PRO A 112 -20.51 -6.53 -9.66
N PRO A 113 -20.40 -5.29 -10.19
CA PRO A 113 -21.03 -4.95 -11.45
C PRO A 113 -20.52 -5.87 -12.56
N LEU A 114 -21.42 -6.29 -13.44
CA LEU A 114 -21.07 -7.13 -14.57
C LEU A 114 -19.91 -6.49 -15.37
N PRO A 115 -18.94 -7.30 -15.84
CA PRO A 115 -17.87 -6.77 -16.66
C PRO A 115 -18.46 -6.11 -17.92
N PRO A 116 -17.90 -4.98 -18.38
CA PRO A 116 -18.37 -4.32 -19.58
C PRO A 116 -18.18 -5.22 -20.81
N LEU A 117 -18.97 -4.98 -21.85
CA LEU A 117 -18.82 -5.67 -23.13
C LEU A 117 -17.41 -5.47 -23.69
N SER A 118 -16.84 -6.52 -24.28
CA SER A 118 -15.52 -6.44 -24.88
C SER A 118 -15.52 -5.56 -26.13
N GLN A 119 -14.38 -4.94 -26.43
CA GLN A 119 -14.18 -4.13 -27.63
C GLN A 119 -14.59 -4.88 -28.92
N ASP A 120 -14.24 -6.16 -29.03
CA ASP A 120 -14.61 -7.00 -30.17
C ASP A 120 -16.12 -7.20 -30.29
N SER A 121 -16.82 -7.31 -29.15
CA SER A 121 -18.28 -7.46 -29.13
C SER A 121 -18.94 -6.16 -29.62
N LEU A 122 -18.46 -5.01 -29.15
CA LEU A 122 -18.94 -3.69 -29.61
C LEU A 122 -18.71 -3.51 -31.11
N VAL A 123 -17.54 -3.88 -31.63
CA VAL A 123 -17.22 -3.82 -33.07
C VAL A 123 -18.17 -4.71 -33.88
N ARG A 124 -18.42 -5.95 -33.45
CA ARG A 124 -19.36 -6.86 -34.13
C ARG A 124 -20.78 -6.31 -34.16
N MET A 125 -21.24 -5.70 -33.05
CA MET A 125 -22.56 -5.08 -32.98
C MET A 125 -22.69 -3.93 -33.97
N VAL A 126 -21.67 -3.06 -34.07
CA VAL A 126 -21.64 -1.96 -35.03
C VAL A 126 -21.62 -2.45 -36.48
N GLN A 127 -20.92 -3.54 -36.76
CA GLN A 127 -20.80 -4.11 -38.10
C GLN A 127 -22.08 -4.83 -38.57
N ALA A 128 -23.02 -5.11 -37.67
CA ALA A 128 -24.25 -5.82 -38.00
C ALA A 128 -24.98 -5.18 -39.20
N PRO A 129 -25.50 -5.97 -40.17
CA PRO A 129 -26.18 -5.43 -41.34
C PRO A 129 -27.43 -4.60 -41.01
N SER A 130 -28.09 -4.90 -39.88
CA SER A 130 -29.25 -4.14 -39.38
C SER A 130 -28.89 -2.73 -38.94
N VAL A 131 -27.65 -2.48 -38.52
CA VAL A 131 -27.21 -1.13 -38.11
C VAL A 131 -26.80 -0.35 -39.35
N ARG A 132 -27.49 0.76 -39.62
CA ARG A 132 -27.13 1.72 -40.69
C ARG A 132 -26.49 2.98 -40.13
N VAL A 133 -26.98 3.44 -38.98
CA VAL A 133 -26.50 4.64 -38.28
C VAL A 133 -25.96 4.26 -36.90
N LEU A 134 -24.72 4.66 -36.63
CA LEU A 134 -24.12 4.65 -35.30
C LEU A 134 -24.29 6.04 -34.68
N SER A 135 -25.12 6.12 -33.63
CA SER A 135 -25.35 7.33 -32.85
C SER A 135 -24.55 7.25 -31.55
N LEU A 136 -23.79 8.29 -31.22
CA LEU A 136 -22.87 8.27 -30.08
C LEU A 136 -23.13 9.46 -29.15
N ASP A 137 -23.15 9.23 -27.85
CA ASP A 137 -22.94 10.32 -26.90
C ASP A 137 -21.50 10.87 -26.97
N ILE A 138 -21.28 12.11 -26.52
CA ILE A 138 -19.97 12.78 -26.60
C ILE A 138 -19.17 12.63 -25.31
N PHE A 139 -19.71 13.09 -24.17
CA PHE A 139 -18.91 13.29 -22.96
C PHE A 139 -18.91 12.03 -22.11
N ASP A 140 -17.74 11.64 -21.62
CA ASP A 140 -17.49 10.35 -20.97
C ASP A 140 -17.76 9.10 -21.86
N THR A 141 -18.28 9.30 -23.07
CA THR A 141 -18.44 8.29 -24.12
C THR A 141 -17.33 8.39 -25.17
N LEU A 142 -17.29 9.45 -26.00
CA LEU A 142 -16.25 9.64 -27.02
C LEU A 142 -15.03 10.37 -26.45
N LEU A 143 -15.27 11.40 -25.65
CA LEU A 143 -14.27 12.31 -25.10
C LEU A 143 -14.35 12.32 -23.57
N THR A 144 -13.20 12.34 -22.89
CA THR A 144 -13.14 12.52 -21.43
C THR A 144 -12.50 13.84 -21.04
N ARG A 145 -12.88 14.33 -19.86
CA ARG A 145 -12.19 15.41 -19.15
C ARG A 145 -11.37 14.82 -18.00
N PRO A 146 -10.24 15.43 -17.62
CA PRO A 146 -9.40 14.92 -16.53
C PRO A 146 -10.03 15.31 -15.19
N VAL A 147 -11.22 14.82 -14.86
CA VAL A 147 -11.95 15.17 -13.63
C VAL A 147 -12.35 13.91 -12.86
N ILE A 148 -12.39 14.00 -11.53
CA ILE A 148 -12.78 12.88 -10.67
C ILE A 148 -14.28 12.89 -10.36
N ASP A 149 -14.85 14.07 -10.07
CA ASP A 149 -16.24 14.20 -9.64
C ASP A 149 -17.04 15.09 -10.59
N ASP A 150 -16.66 16.36 -10.71
CA ASP A 150 -17.45 17.40 -11.36
C ASP A 150 -16.76 17.93 -12.63
N PRO A 151 -17.41 17.90 -13.82
CA PRO A 151 -16.83 18.48 -15.03
C PRO A 151 -16.54 19.99 -14.90
N ARG A 152 -17.19 20.68 -13.97
CA ARG A 152 -17.00 22.12 -13.71
C ARG A 152 -15.66 22.41 -13.03
N ASP A 153 -14.93 21.39 -12.56
CA ASP A 153 -13.59 21.56 -11.98
C ASP A 153 -12.60 22.20 -12.97
N ILE A 154 -12.83 22.07 -14.29
CA ILE A 154 -12.02 22.74 -15.32
C ILE A 154 -12.11 24.27 -15.24
N PHE A 155 -13.18 24.83 -14.67
CA PHE A 155 -13.35 26.27 -14.51
C PHE A 155 -12.28 26.88 -13.59
N HIS A 156 -11.66 26.09 -12.72
CA HIS A 156 -10.52 26.54 -11.93
C HIS A 156 -9.29 26.86 -12.78
N LEU A 157 -9.11 26.21 -13.95
CA LEU A 157 -8.05 26.57 -14.90
C LEU A 157 -8.36 27.86 -15.64
N VAL A 158 -9.62 28.05 -16.04
CA VAL A 158 -10.08 29.30 -16.66
C VAL A 158 -9.91 30.46 -15.68
N ALA A 159 -10.36 30.28 -14.43
CA ALA A 159 -10.18 31.24 -13.35
C ALA A 159 -8.71 31.58 -13.09
N ALA A 160 -7.83 30.58 -13.03
CA ALA A 160 -6.40 30.80 -12.85
C ALA A 160 -5.75 31.59 -14.00
N ARG A 161 -6.36 31.61 -15.20
CA ARG A 161 -5.91 32.43 -16.32
C ARG A 161 -6.46 33.87 -16.25
N VAL A 162 -7.73 34.04 -15.90
CA VAL A 162 -8.46 35.29 -16.14
C VAL A 162 -8.75 36.12 -14.89
N ASN A 163 -8.79 35.51 -13.69
CA ASN A 163 -9.23 36.20 -12.48
C ASN A 163 -8.31 37.35 -12.06
N GLU A 164 -7.00 37.12 -12.08
CA GLU A 164 -6.02 38.13 -11.66
C GLU A 164 -6.01 39.31 -12.64
N GLU A 165 -6.04 39.02 -13.94
CA GLU A 165 -6.00 40.04 -14.99
C GLU A 165 -7.30 40.85 -15.10
N LEU A 166 -8.44 40.21 -14.91
CA LEU A 166 -9.76 40.84 -15.06
C LEU A 166 -10.39 41.25 -13.73
N HIS A 167 -9.70 41.03 -12.61
CA HIS A 167 -10.16 41.34 -11.24
C HIS A 167 -11.56 40.79 -10.92
N LEU A 168 -11.82 39.53 -11.24
CA LEU A 168 -13.11 38.87 -11.06
C LEU A 168 -12.98 37.47 -10.47
N ASP A 169 -14.11 36.88 -10.04
CA ASP A 169 -14.21 35.49 -9.64
C ASP A 169 -14.98 34.68 -10.69
N PHE A 170 -14.27 34.19 -11.71
CA PHE A 170 -14.87 33.45 -12.83
C PHE A 170 -15.67 32.24 -12.37
N VAL A 171 -15.17 31.53 -11.37
CA VAL A 171 -15.79 30.30 -10.86
C VAL A 171 -17.16 30.61 -10.26
N ALA A 172 -17.25 31.61 -9.38
CA ALA A 172 -18.54 32.04 -8.82
C ALA A 172 -19.51 32.54 -9.89
N LEU A 173 -19.03 33.37 -10.84
CA LEU A 173 -19.83 33.88 -11.96
C LEU A 173 -20.44 32.75 -12.79
N ARG A 174 -19.60 31.78 -13.17
CA ARG A 174 -20.00 30.72 -14.11
C ARG A 174 -20.83 29.61 -13.45
N TRP A 175 -20.60 29.27 -12.18
CA TRP A 175 -21.35 28.23 -11.47
C TRP A 175 -22.83 28.57 -11.28
N HIS A 176 -23.15 29.84 -11.07
CA HIS A 176 -24.51 30.29 -10.80
C HIS A 176 -25.31 30.59 -12.07
N ALA A 177 -24.64 30.94 -13.18
CA ALA A 177 -25.27 31.45 -14.39
C ALA A 177 -26.40 30.55 -14.94
N GLU A 178 -26.17 29.25 -15.12
CA GLU A 178 -27.19 28.32 -15.65
C GLU A 178 -28.42 28.22 -14.74
N LYS A 179 -28.19 28.16 -13.42
CA LYS A 179 -29.27 28.05 -12.43
C LYS A 179 -30.06 29.36 -12.33
N GLU A 180 -29.40 30.50 -12.39
CA GLU A 180 -30.04 31.83 -12.37
C GLU A 180 -30.84 32.11 -13.63
N LEU A 181 -30.34 31.67 -14.78
CA LEU A 181 -31.05 31.78 -16.05
C LEU A 181 -32.31 30.91 -16.06
N GLY A 182 -32.25 29.72 -15.44
CA GLY A 182 -33.39 28.82 -15.26
C GLY A 182 -33.91 28.18 -16.56
N ASP A 183 -33.24 28.41 -17.69
CA ASP A 183 -33.58 27.82 -18.98
C ASP A 183 -32.80 26.50 -19.20
N PRO A 184 -33.48 25.34 -19.26
CA PRO A 184 -32.83 24.06 -19.53
C PRO A 184 -32.22 23.95 -20.94
N TYR A 185 -32.52 24.87 -21.85
CA TYR A 185 -32.01 24.91 -23.23
C TYR A 185 -31.07 26.08 -23.49
N ALA A 186 -30.58 26.74 -22.43
CA ALA A 186 -29.64 27.84 -22.53
C ALA A 186 -28.42 27.45 -23.38
N THR A 187 -28.14 28.25 -24.41
CA THR A 187 -26.89 28.16 -25.15
C THR A 187 -25.76 28.81 -24.37
N LEU A 188 -24.51 28.52 -24.75
CA LEU A 188 -23.37 29.23 -24.18
C LEU A 188 -23.48 30.77 -24.39
N ASP A 189 -24.08 31.22 -25.49
CA ASP A 189 -24.34 32.65 -25.74
C ASP A 189 -25.33 33.23 -24.72
N ASP A 190 -26.42 32.53 -24.41
CA ASP A 190 -27.40 32.96 -23.41
C ASP A 190 -26.76 33.06 -22.02
N ILE A 191 -25.92 32.08 -21.66
CA ILE A 191 -25.19 32.04 -20.40
C ILE A 191 -24.28 33.27 -20.27
N TYR A 192 -23.47 33.58 -21.29
CA TYR A 192 -22.56 34.72 -21.23
C TYR A 192 -23.27 36.07 -21.36
N ALA A 193 -24.39 36.15 -22.08
CA ALA A 193 -25.24 37.34 -22.11
C ALA A 193 -25.91 37.59 -20.74
N HIS A 194 -26.23 36.54 -19.99
CA HIS A 194 -26.69 36.64 -18.60
C HIS A 194 -25.57 37.14 -17.68
N ILE A 195 -24.40 36.49 -17.70
CA ILE A 195 -23.23 36.88 -16.89
C ILE A 195 -22.88 38.36 -17.14
N GLN A 196 -22.84 38.78 -18.41
CA GLN A 196 -22.56 40.16 -18.81
C GLN A 196 -23.54 41.14 -18.14
N ARG A 197 -24.85 40.92 -18.31
CA ARG A 197 -25.89 41.80 -17.76
C ARG A 197 -25.90 41.81 -16.23
N ARG A 198 -25.79 40.64 -15.61
CA ARG A 198 -25.88 40.45 -14.16
C ARG A 198 -24.74 41.11 -13.40
N HIS A 199 -23.55 41.17 -14.00
CA HIS A 199 -22.33 41.66 -13.37
C HIS A 199 -21.78 42.95 -14.00
N GLY A 200 -22.49 43.53 -14.97
CA GLY A 200 -22.10 44.79 -15.61
C GLY A 200 -20.78 44.69 -16.38
N LEU A 201 -20.46 43.52 -16.96
CA LEU A 201 -19.22 43.33 -17.72
C LEU A 201 -19.33 44.00 -19.11
N SER A 202 -18.21 44.47 -19.65
CA SER A 202 -18.17 44.92 -21.05
C SER A 202 -18.41 43.74 -22.00
N PRO A 203 -18.94 43.98 -23.22
CA PRO A 203 -19.11 42.94 -24.23
C PRO A 203 -17.80 42.21 -24.55
N GLU A 204 -16.68 42.94 -24.59
CA GLU A 204 -15.34 42.42 -24.84
C GLU A 204 -14.90 41.43 -23.75
N THR A 205 -15.10 41.80 -22.48
CA THR A 205 -14.77 40.94 -21.34
C THR A 205 -15.61 39.67 -21.34
N ALA A 206 -16.92 39.76 -21.57
CA ALA A 206 -17.79 38.58 -21.65
C ALA A 206 -17.40 37.65 -22.80
N ALA A 207 -17.10 38.21 -23.99
CA ALA A 207 -16.64 37.44 -25.14
C ALA A 207 -15.30 36.75 -24.87
N ARG A 208 -14.38 37.42 -24.18
CA ARG A 208 -13.09 36.86 -23.79
C ARG A 208 -13.24 35.69 -22.82
N LEU A 209 -14.09 35.80 -21.80
CA LEU A 209 -14.36 34.72 -20.85
C LEU A 209 -14.96 33.50 -21.56
N LYS A 210 -15.95 33.72 -22.45
CA LYS A 210 -16.54 32.67 -23.29
C LYS A 210 -15.49 31.96 -24.13
N HIS A 211 -14.61 32.72 -24.78
CA HIS A 211 -13.54 32.18 -25.60
C HIS A 211 -12.59 31.31 -24.76
N GLU A 212 -12.21 31.77 -23.57
CA GLU A 212 -11.31 31.04 -22.69
C GLU A 212 -11.93 29.73 -22.17
N GLU A 213 -13.23 29.70 -21.83
CA GLU A 213 -13.93 28.45 -21.46
C GLU A 213 -13.90 27.44 -22.62
N MET A 214 -14.23 27.88 -23.84
CA MET A 214 -14.20 27.01 -25.03
C MET A 214 -12.78 26.52 -25.36
N LEU A 215 -11.78 27.38 -25.19
CA LEU A 215 -10.37 27.04 -25.41
C LEU A 215 -9.88 26.00 -24.38
N CYS A 216 -10.27 26.15 -23.12
CA CYS A 216 -9.98 25.21 -22.05
C CYS A 216 -10.59 23.83 -22.35
N GLU A 217 -11.88 23.79 -22.71
CA GLU A 217 -12.58 22.56 -23.10
C GLU A 217 -11.87 21.84 -24.26
N ARG A 218 -11.61 22.57 -25.36
CA ARG A 218 -10.92 22.01 -26.54
C ARG A 218 -9.54 21.42 -26.20
N THR A 219 -8.82 22.07 -25.29
CA THR A 219 -7.49 21.62 -24.87
C THR A 219 -7.58 20.32 -24.08
N LEU A 220 -8.44 20.29 -23.06
CA LEU A 220 -8.50 19.19 -22.07
C LEU A 220 -9.22 17.93 -22.56
N LEU A 221 -10.15 18.07 -23.52
CA LEU A 221 -10.89 16.93 -24.07
C LEU A 221 -9.93 15.98 -24.79
N GLN A 222 -9.98 14.70 -24.43
CA GLN A 222 -9.16 13.64 -25.01
C GLN A 222 -10.03 12.46 -25.47
N PRO A 223 -9.66 11.80 -26.58
CA PRO A 223 -10.45 10.69 -27.11
C PRO A 223 -10.30 9.43 -26.26
N ARG A 224 -11.40 8.69 -26.09
CA ARG A 224 -11.36 7.33 -25.55
C ARG A 224 -10.81 6.36 -26.62
N PRO A 225 -9.68 5.66 -26.38
CA PRO A 225 -9.04 4.84 -27.41
C PRO A 225 -9.95 3.76 -28.01
N GLY A 226 -10.74 3.07 -27.19
CA GLY A 226 -11.70 2.07 -27.66
C GLY A 226 -12.77 2.65 -28.60
N MET A 227 -13.20 3.89 -28.38
CA MET A 227 -14.19 4.52 -29.24
C MET A 227 -13.60 4.99 -30.58
N LEU A 228 -12.31 5.36 -30.61
CA LEU A 228 -11.61 5.61 -31.89
C LEU A 228 -11.53 4.33 -32.73
N GLU A 229 -11.17 3.21 -32.11
CA GLU A 229 -11.14 1.90 -32.77
C GLU A 229 -12.54 1.52 -33.30
N LEU A 230 -13.58 1.75 -32.49
CA LEU A 230 -14.97 1.50 -32.87
C LEU A 230 -15.41 2.35 -34.07
N CYS A 231 -15.14 3.65 -34.06
CA CYS A 231 -15.51 4.56 -35.16
C CYS A 231 -14.77 4.22 -36.46
N ARG A 232 -13.51 3.78 -36.38
CA ARG A 232 -12.77 3.27 -37.55
C ARG A 232 -13.43 2.03 -38.13
N ALA A 233 -13.86 1.10 -37.29
CA ALA A 233 -14.56 -0.10 -37.74
C ALA A 233 -15.94 0.22 -38.33
N ALA A 234 -16.68 1.15 -37.74
CA ALA A 234 -17.96 1.64 -38.26
C ALA A 234 -17.79 2.23 -39.67
N ARG A 235 -16.80 3.11 -39.85
CA ARG A 235 -16.48 3.71 -41.15
C ARG A 235 -16.08 2.66 -42.18
N ALA A 236 -15.23 1.70 -41.81
CA ALA A 236 -14.81 0.61 -42.69
C ALA A 236 -15.99 -0.26 -43.15
N ALA A 237 -17.02 -0.40 -42.31
CA ALA A 237 -18.26 -1.10 -42.61
C ALA A 237 -19.33 -0.22 -43.30
N GLY A 238 -18.96 0.99 -43.75
CA GLY A 238 -19.85 1.90 -44.47
C GLY A 238 -21.00 2.47 -43.64
N LYS A 239 -20.86 2.55 -42.31
CA LYS A 239 -21.90 3.05 -41.42
C LYS A 239 -21.88 4.58 -41.36
N ARG A 240 -23.06 5.20 -41.29
CA ARG A 240 -23.24 6.63 -40.99
C ARG A 240 -22.95 6.86 -39.51
N ILE A 241 -22.10 7.83 -39.16
CA ILE A 241 -21.73 8.10 -37.76
C ILE A 241 -22.14 9.53 -37.37
N ILE A 242 -22.89 9.65 -36.28
CA ILE A 242 -23.39 10.93 -35.74
C ILE A 242 -23.19 10.99 -34.22
N ALA A 243 -23.18 12.20 -33.67
CA ALA A 243 -23.11 12.40 -32.23
C ALA A 243 -24.35 13.15 -31.69
N VAL A 244 -24.77 12.85 -30.47
CA VAL A 244 -25.95 13.45 -29.82
C VAL A 244 -25.63 13.76 -28.35
N SER A 245 -25.78 15.02 -27.92
CA SER A 245 -25.39 15.44 -26.57
C SER A 245 -26.36 16.46 -25.95
N ASP A 246 -26.65 16.29 -24.65
CA ASP A 246 -27.36 17.30 -23.86
C ASP A 246 -26.34 18.33 -23.35
N MET A 247 -26.14 19.42 -24.10
CA MET A 247 -25.04 20.34 -23.85
C MET A 247 -25.34 21.77 -24.35
N TYR A 248 -24.80 22.78 -23.66
CA TYR A 248 -24.88 24.20 -24.03
C TYR A 248 -23.83 24.63 -25.07
N LEU A 249 -22.77 23.84 -25.25
CA LEU A 249 -21.71 24.06 -26.24
C LEU A 249 -22.28 23.90 -27.67
N PRO A 250 -21.92 24.80 -28.61
CA PRO A 250 -22.41 24.72 -29.98
C PRO A 250 -22.02 23.43 -30.71
N SER A 251 -22.91 22.91 -31.56
CA SER A 251 -22.68 21.71 -32.37
C SER A 251 -21.47 21.87 -33.29
N SER A 252 -21.27 23.06 -33.86
CA SER A 252 -20.13 23.40 -34.73
C SER A 252 -18.79 23.28 -34.02
N PHE A 253 -18.71 23.77 -32.78
CA PHE A 253 -17.52 23.66 -31.93
C PHE A 253 -17.23 22.19 -31.59
N LEU A 254 -18.25 21.43 -31.17
CA LEU A 254 -18.08 20.02 -30.82
C LEU A 254 -17.66 19.15 -32.01
N LEU A 255 -18.22 19.41 -33.20
CA LEU A 255 -17.84 18.73 -34.43
C LEU A 255 -16.37 18.97 -34.77
N GLN A 256 -15.91 20.22 -34.66
CA GLN A 256 -14.50 20.57 -34.88
C GLN A 256 -13.59 19.85 -33.88
N VAL A 257 -13.92 19.87 -32.58
CA VAL A 257 -13.13 19.17 -31.55
C VAL A 257 -13.10 17.67 -31.82
N LEU A 258 -14.22 17.03 -32.17
CA LEU A 258 -14.26 15.61 -32.51
C LEU A 258 -13.34 15.28 -33.68
N HIS A 259 -13.34 16.09 -34.74
CA HIS A 259 -12.44 15.91 -35.89
C HIS A 259 -10.97 16.04 -35.50
N GLU A 260 -10.61 17.08 -34.74
CA GLU A 260 -9.25 17.31 -34.23
C GLU A 260 -8.76 16.14 -33.37
N LYS A 261 -9.65 15.50 -32.60
CA LYS A 261 -9.34 14.37 -31.72
C LYS A 261 -9.42 13.00 -32.42
N GLY A 262 -9.57 12.98 -33.74
CA GLY A 262 -9.48 11.76 -34.57
C GLY A 262 -10.81 11.12 -34.94
N PHE A 263 -11.95 11.72 -34.60
CA PHE A 263 -13.29 11.28 -34.97
C PHE A 263 -13.79 11.93 -36.28
N ALA A 264 -12.92 12.04 -37.29
CA ALA A 264 -13.24 12.68 -38.58
C ALA A 264 -14.42 12.05 -39.34
N ALA A 265 -14.84 10.84 -38.97
CA ALA A 265 -15.99 10.16 -39.57
C ALA A 265 -17.35 10.58 -38.97
N VAL A 266 -17.37 11.34 -37.87
CA VAL A 266 -18.60 11.94 -37.34
C VAL A 266 -18.94 13.14 -38.20
N GLU A 267 -20.07 13.14 -38.92
CA GLU A 267 -20.37 14.27 -39.84
C GLU A 267 -21.41 15.24 -39.26
N THR A 268 -22.21 14.81 -38.27
CA THR A 268 -23.25 15.65 -37.66
C THR A 268 -23.25 15.52 -36.14
N VAL A 269 -23.44 16.64 -35.44
CA VAL A 269 -23.63 16.71 -33.99
C VAL A 269 -25.00 17.33 -33.69
N TYR A 270 -25.82 16.64 -32.92
CA TYR A 270 -27.10 17.14 -32.42
C TYR A 270 -26.95 17.57 -30.96
N VAL A 271 -27.14 18.87 -30.67
CA VAL A 271 -27.07 19.42 -29.30
C VAL A 271 -28.43 19.88 -28.82
N SER A 272 -28.69 19.67 -27.53
CA SER A 272 -30.02 19.94 -26.96
C SER A 272 -30.41 21.41 -26.93
N ALA A 273 -29.46 22.31 -26.66
CA ALA A 273 -29.72 23.75 -26.60
C ALA A 273 -30.16 24.33 -27.95
N GLU A 274 -29.52 23.91 -29.06
CA GLU A 274 -29.86 24.39 -30.42
C GLU A 274 -31.20 23.85 -30.93
N HIS A 275 -31.62 22.68 -30.44
CA HIS A 275 -32.86 22.02 -30.86
C HIS A 275 -34.02 22.18 -29.87
N LYS A 276 -33.78 22.82 -28.71
CA LYS A 276 -34.74 22.95 -27.61
C LYS A 276 -35.38 21.61 -27.24
N ALA A 277 -34.56 20.56 -27.24
CA ALA A 277 -34.99 19.18 -27.05
C ALA A 277 -33.86 18.38 -26.41
N ARG A 278 -34.16 17.57 -25.39
CA ARG A 278 -33.16 16.80 -24.63
C ARG A 278 -33.26 15.30 -24.87
N LYS A 279 -32.14 14.60 -24.69
CA LYS A 279 -32.07 13.13 -24.58
C LYS A 279 -32.64 12.65 -23.25
N SER A 280 -32.28 13.34 -22.16
CA SER A 280 -32.46 12.89 -20.77
C SER A 280 -33.89 12.96 -20.22
N ASP A 281 -34.74 13.81 -20.79
CA ASP A 281 -36.12 13.99 -20.33
C ASP A 281 -37.07 13.02 -21.06
N SER A 282 -37.66 13.47 -22.18
CA SER A 282 -38.56 12.67 -23.01
C SER A 282 -37.83 11.90 -24.11
N GLY A 283 -36.58 12.25 -24.42
CA GLY A 283 -35.83 11.77 -25.59
C GLY A 283 -36.16 12.50 -26.91
N ALA A 284 -36.83 13.66 -26.85
CA ALA A 284 -37.25 14.44 -28.03
C ALA A 284 -36.10 14.76 -29.01
N LEU A 285 -34.85 14.83 -28.50
CA LEU A 285 -33.69 15.04 -29.36
C LEU A 285 -33.44 13.85 -30.31
N PHE A 286 -33.70 12.62 -29.86
CA PHE A 286 -33.63 11.43 -30.72
C PHE A 286 -34.70 11.47 -31.82
N ASP A 287 -35.91 11.97 -31.52
CA ASP A 287 -36.99 12.10 -32.52
C ASP A 287 -36.65 13.14 -33.60
N ILE A 288 -35.95 14.20 -33.23
CA ILE A 288 -35.41 15.19 -34.18
C ILE A 288 -34.31 14.55 -35.04
N MET A 289 -33.39 13.81 -34.41
CA MET A 289 -32.30 13.11 -35.10
C MET A 289 -32.83 12.09 -36.12
N LEU A 290 -33.76 11.20 -35.73
CA LEU A 290 -34.34 10.19 -36.62
C LEU A 290 -35.02 10.81 -37.85
N ARG A 291 -35.78 11.90 -37.64
CA ARG A 291 -36.44 12.63 -38.74
C ARG A 291 -35.44 13.29 -39.68
N LYS A 292 -34.38 13.90 -39.15
CA LYS A 292 -33.37 14.60 -39.96
C LYS A 292 -32.47 13.64 -40.73
N GLU A 293 -32.08 12.52 -40.11
CA GLU A 293 -31.28 11.47 -40.76
C GLU A 293 -32.12 10.54 -41.66
N GLN A 294 -33.45 10.69 -41.65
CA GLN A 294 -34.40 9.90 -42.46
C GLN A 294 -34.18 8.39 -42.30
N VAL A 295 -34.06 7.93 -41.05
CA VAL A 295 -33.74 6.54 -40.71
C VAL A 295 -34.78 5.96 -39.74
N ASP A 296 -35.17 4.71 -39.96
CA ASP A 296 -36.00 3.98 -39.00
C ASP A 296 -35.22 3.69 -37.71
N ALA A 297 -35.87 3.84 -36.56
CA ALA A 297 -35.26 3.61 -35.25
C ALA A 297 -34.57 2.23 -35.15
N ALA A 298 -35.18 1.18 -35.71
CA ALA A 298 -34.63 -0.18 -35.72
C ALA A 298 -33.28 -0.32 -36.44
N ASN A 299 -32.92 0.66 -37.29
CA ASN A 299 -31.65 0.69 -38.02
C ASN A 299 -30.58 1.57 -37.33
N VAL A 300 -30.86 2.05 -36.12
CA VAL A 300 -29.94 2.89 -35.34
C VAL A 300 -29.43 2.13 -34.12
N LEU A 301 -28.11 2.15 -33.92
CA LEU A 301 -27.47 1.72 -32.69
C LEU A 301 -26.95 2.95 -31.97
N HIS A 302 -27.48 3.22 -30.77
CA HIS A 302 -26.99 4.29 -29.90
C HIS A 302 -26.04 3.75 -28.84
N MET A 303 -24.98 4.50 -28.52
CA MET A 303 -24.06 4.17 -27.43
C MET A 303 -23.75 5.40 -26.59
N GLY A 304 -23.84 5.26 -25.26
CA GLY A 304 -23.52 6.32 -24.31
C GLY A 304 -23.38 5.82 -22.88
N ASP A 305 -22.98 6.71 -21.97
CA ASP A 305 -22.58 6.36 -20.61
C ASP A 305 -23.72 6.38 -19.59
N ASP A 306 -24.86 6.97 -19.91
CA ASP A 306 -26.00 7.04 -18.99
C ASP A 306 -27.04 5.96 -19.31
N THR A 307 -27.33 5.11 -18.32
CA THR A 307 -28.23 3.96 -18.50
C THR A 307 -29.69 4.35 -18.75
N ARG A 308 -30.10 5.58 -18.41
CA ARG A 308 -31.44 6.06 -18.69
C ARG A 308 -31.52 6.73 -20.05
N SER A 309 -30.72 7.77 -20.25
CA SER A 309 -30.79 8.66 -21.41
C SER A 309 -30.16 8.08 -22.67
N ASP A 310 -29.13 7.24 -22.54
CA ASP A 310 -28.46 6.61 -23.68
C ASP A 310 -28.83 5.12 -23.85
N VAL A 311 -29.61 4.53 -22.95
CA VAL A 311 -30.06 3.14 -23.08
C VAL A 311 -31.57 3.00 -23.00
N ALA A 312 -32.19 3.26 -21.85
CA ALA A 312 -33.62 3.05 -21.68
C ALA A 312 -34.49 3.88 -22.66
N ILE A 313 -34.14 5.16 -22.85
CA ILE A 313 -34.88 6.09 -23.71
C ILE A 313 -34.78 5.72 -25.21
N PRO A 314 -33.59 5.43 -25.77
CA PRO A 314 -33.46 4.92 -27.13
C PRO A 314 -34.17 3.57 -27.36
N LEU A 315 -34.06 2.62 -26.41
CA LEU A 315 -34.77 1.34 -26.49
C LEU A 315 -36.29 1.53 -26.57
N GLY A 316 -36.83 2.45 -25.76
CA GLY A 316 -38.26 2.81 -25.79
C GLY A 316 -38.75 3.39 -27.13
N ARG A 317 -37.83 3.84 -28.00
CA ARG A 317 -38.10 4.32 -29.36
C ARG A 317 -37.91 3.27 -30.44
N GLY A 318 -37.57 2.04 -30.06
CA GLY A 318 -37.26 0.96 -31.00
C GLY A 318 -35.84 1.02 -31.58
N MET A 319 -34.95 1.83 -31.00
CA MET A 319 -33.52 1.83 -31.35
C MET A 319 -32.80 0.69 -30.63
N ALA A 320 -31.70 0.20 -31.18
CA ALA A 320 -30.74 -0.58 -30.41
C ALA A 320 -29.90 0.36 -29.54
N ALA A 321 -29.55 -0.05 -28.32
CA ALA A 321 -28.77 0.79 -27.41
C ALA A 321 -27.78 -0.02 -26.57
N VAL A 322 -26.60 0.55 -26.32
CA VAL A 322 -25.53 -0.07 -25.53
C VAL A 322 -24.97 0.92 -24.51
N HIS A 323 -24.85 0.46 -23.26
CA HIS A 323 -24.20 1.21 -22.20
C HIS A 323 -22.67 1.14 -22.35
N ILE A 324 -22.03 2.30 -22.34
CA ILE A 324 -20.57 2.47 -22.36
C ILE A 324 -20.15 3.12 -21.04
N PRO A 325 -19.72 2.36 -20.02
CA PRO A 325 -19.43 2.93 -18.71
C PRO A 325 -18.41 4.09 -18.78
N SER A 326 -18.73 5.18 -18.09
CA SER A 326 -17.80 6.29 -17.92
C SER A 326 -16.68 5.93 -16.97
N VAL A 327 -15.56 6.67 -17.07
CA VAL A 327 -14.43 6.52 -16.13
C VAL A 327 -14.88 6.76 -14.69
N ARG A 328 -15.78 7.72 -14.46
CA ARG A 328 -16.35 8.00 -13.13
C ARG A 328 -17.20 6.85 -12.60
N GLN A 329 -18.04 6.24 -13.45
CA GLN A 329 -18.80 5.04 -13.09
C GLN A 329 -17.86 3.86 -12.78
N MET A 330 -16.79 3.68 -13.57
CA MET A 330 -15.78 2.65 -13.29
C MET A 330 -15.04 2.91 -11.98
N LEU A 331 -14.69 4.16 -11.66
CA LEU A 331 -14.10 4.53 -10.37
C LEU A 331 -15.06 4.23 -9.21
N ARG A 332 -16.36 4.51 -9.34
CA ARG A 332 -17.35 4.16 -8.30
C ARG A 332 -17.51 2.65 -8.13
N ALA A 333 -17.50 1.91 -9.24
CA ALA A 333 -17.66 0.46 -9.27
C ALA A 333 -16.42 -0.31 -8.77
N ARG A 334 -15.22 0.17 -9.12
CA ARG A 334 -13.93 -0.52 -8.95
C ARG A 334 -12.94 0.25 -8.10
N GLY A 335 -13.32 1.39 -7.53
CA GLY A 335 -12.41 2.18 -6.71
C GLY A 335 -12.38 1.75 -5.24
N GLY A 336 -13.32 0.92 -4.80
CA GLY A 336 -13.43 0.52 -3.39
C GLY A 336 -13.46 1.73 -2.47
N ASP A 337 -12.79 1.64 -1.32
CA ASP A 337 -12.68 2.77 -0.40
C ASP A 337 -11.69 3.83 -0.89
N MET A 338 -10.75 3.49 -1.78
CA MET A 338 -9.88 4.46 -2.45
C MET A 338 -10.69 5.48 -3.26
N ALA A 339 -11.83 5.10 -3.84
CA ALA A 339 -12.72 6.05 -4.54
C ALA A 339 -13.12 7.23 -3.66
N ALA A 340 -13.49 6.95 -2.40
CA ALA A 340 -13.89 7.98 -1.44
C ALA A 340 -12.73 8.94 -1.11
N VAL A 341 -11.51 8.42 -1.02
CA VAL A 341 -10.30 9.22 -0.78
C VAL A 341 -9.99 10.13 -1.97
N LEU A 342 -10.07 9.60 -3.19
CA LEU A 342 -9.85 10.37 -4.42
C LEU A 342 -10.92 11.47 -4.59
N LEU A 343 -12.19 11.16 -4.34
CA LEU A 343 -13.29 12.14 -4.36
C LEU A 343 -13.10 13.23 -3.30
N ALA A 344 -12.74 12.86 -2.07
CA ALA A 344 -12.56 13.82 -0.99
C ALA A 344 -11.40 14.79 -1.25
N THR A 345 -10.26 14.27 -1.71
CA THR A 345 -9.08 15.09 -2.03
C THR A 345 -9.30 15.97 -3.25
N ALA A 346 -9.98 15.47 -4.30
CA ALA A 346 -10.32 16.25 -5.48
C ALA A 346 -11.27 17.42 -5.15
N ARG A 347 -12.26 17.21 -4.28
CA ARG A 347 -13.19 18.27 -3.86
C ARG A 347 -12.54 19.36 -3.02
N GLN A 348 -11.52 19.02 -2.24
CA GLN A 348 -10.79 19.99 -1.43
C GLN A 348 -9.84 20.83 -2.28
N GLU A 349 -9.19 20.21 -3.26
CA GLU A 349 -8.18 20.85 -4.10
C GLU A 349 -8.44 20.52 -5.59
N PRO A 350 -9.24 21.31 -6.30
CA PRO A 350 -9.67 20.99 -7.67
C PRO A 350 -8.52 20.80 -8.66
N LEU A 351 -7.45 21.61 -8.58
CA LEU A 351 -6.27 21.44 -9.45
C LEU A 351 -5.53 20.13 -9.18
N TRP A 352 -5.52 19.65 -7.94
CA TRP A 352 -5.05 18.30 -7.60
C TRP A 352 -6.02 17.23 -8.14
N GLY A 353 -7.33 17.49 -8.03
CA GLY A 353 -8.38 16.68 -8.66
C GLY A 353 -8.18 16.52 -10.16
N LEU A 354 -7.69 17.53 -10.87
CA LEU A 354 -7.39 17.45 -12.31
C LEU A 354 -6.20 16.52 -12.62
N LEU A 355 -5.15 16.57 -11.79
CA LEU A 355 -4.02 15.63 -11.91
C LEU A 355 -4.48 14.19 -11.62
N LEU A 356 -5.32 13.99 -10.60
CA LEU A 356 -5.91 12.68 -10.32
C LEU A 356 -6.83 12.21 -11.43
N GLY A 357 -7.67 13.09 -11.99
CA GLY A 357 -8.55 12.78 -13.12
C GLY A 357 -7.76 12.30 -14.33
N GLN A 358 -6.63 12.94 -14.63
CA GLN A 358 -5.68 12.46 -15.64
C GLN A 358 -5.13 11.05 -15.34
N ALA A 359 -4.80 10.76 -14.09
CA ALA A 359 -4.34 9.42 -13.70
C ALA A 359 -5.43 8.37 -13.86
N ILE A 360 -6.64 8.64 -13.37
CA ILE A 360 -7.79 7.74 -13.42
C ILE A 360 -8.24 7.49 -14.87
N ASP A 361 -8.29 8.52 -15.71
CA ASP A 361 -8.58 8.36 -17.15
C ASP A 361 -7.61 7.39 -17.81
N ARG A 362 -6.32 7.45 -17.48
CA ARG A 362 -5.31 6.52 -18.02
C ARG A 362 -5.48 5.10 -17.47
N ILE A 363 -5.75 4.96 -16.18
CA ILE A 363 -5.94 3.66 -15.52
C ILE A 363 -7.17 2.92 -16.08
N PHE A 364 -8.25 3.65 -16.35
CA PHE A 364 -9.49 3.09 -16.87
C PHE A 364 -9.71 3.31 -18.37
N ALA A 365 -8.68 3.76 -19.11
CA ALA A 365 -8.76 3.99 -20.55
C ALA A 365 -9.22 2.76 -21.35
N ARG A 366 -8.86 1.57 -20.85
CA ARG A 366 -9.22 0.26 -21.39
C ARG A 366 -9.86 -0.60 -20.29
N PRO A 367 -11.19 -0.70 -20.21
CA PRO A 367 -11.89 -1.39 -19.12
C PRO A 367 -11.44 -2.85 -18.91
N GLU A 368 -11.08 -3.55 -19.99
CA GLU A 368 -10.59 -4.93 -20.00
C GLU A 368 -9.17 -5.10 -19.43
N ARG A 369 -8.40 -4.01 -19.33
CA ARG A 369 -7.05 -3.97 -18.72
C ARG A 369 -7.01 -3.23 -17.39
N SER A 370 -8.14 -2.66 -16.98
CA SER A 370 -8.24 -1.87 -15.76
C SER A 370 -8.27 -2.78 -14.51
N PRO A 371 -7.78 -2.31 -13.36
CA PRO A 371 -7.78 -3.11 -12.13
C PRO A 371 -9.20 -3.43 -11.68
N GLU A 372 -9.37 -4.62 -11.07
CA GLU A 372 -10.63 -5.02 -10.42
C GLU A 372 -10.99 -4.10 -9.25
N THR A 373 -9.97 -3.66 -8.49
CA THR A 373 -10.11 -2.70 -7.40
C THR A 373 -8.89 -1.78 -7.28
N LEU A 374 -9.11 -0.49 -6.96
CA LEU A 374 -8.04 0.46 -6.61
C LEU A 374 -7.57 0.35 -5.15
N ASP A 375 -8.26 -0.41 -4.29
CA ASP A 375 -7.77 -0.66 -2.92
C ASP A 375 -6.51 -1.54 -2.89
N ARG A 376 -6.22 -2.23 -4.00
CA ARG A 376 -5.00 -3.01 -4.19
C ARG A 376 -3.98 -2.22 -4.99
N CYS A 377 -2.74 -2.22 -4.50
CA CYS A 377 -1.57 -1.71 -5.22
C CYS A 377 -0.61 -2.89 -5.42
N PRO A 378 -0.69 -3.58 -6.57
CA PRO A 378 0.06 -4.82 -6.79
C PRO A 378 1.56 -4.61 -6.96
N ASP A 379 1.97 -3.44 -7.48
CA ASP A 379 3.35 -3.16 -7.84
C ASP A 379 3.65 -1.64 -7.78
N THR A 380 4.93 -1.30 -7.94
CA THR A 380 5.41 0.09 -7.96
C THR A 380 4.90 0.89 -9.16
N ALA A 381 4.53 0.24 -10.27
CA ALA A 381 4.01 0.91 -11.45
C ALA A 381 2.57 1.39 -11.22
N ALA A 382 1.72 0.56 -10.60
CA ALA A 382 0.37 0.92 -10.17
C ALA A 382 0.40 2.05 -9.14
N PHE A 383 1.30 1.96 -8.16
CA PHE A 383 1.57 3.04 -7.21
C PHE A 383 1.92 4.36 -7.92
N SER A 384 2.80 4.26 -8.93
CA SER A 384 3.31 5.43 -9.64
C SER A 384 2.29 6.07 -10.56
N ARG A 385 1.45 5.27 -11.24
CA ARG A 385 0.39 5.77 -12.13
C ARG A 385 -0.66 6.59 -11.38
N LEU A 386 -1.05 6.18 -10.16
CA LEU A 386 -2.11 6.87 -9.40
C LEU A 386 -1.58 7.95 -8.46
N ALA A 387 -0.40 7.76 -7.86
CA ALA A 387 0.03 8.59 -6.73
C ALA A 387 1.39 9.27 -6.97
N LEU A 388 2.45 8.53 -7.29
CA LEU A 388 3.80 9.10 -7.40
C LEU A 388 3.96 10.05 -8.60
N GLY A 389 3.37 9.71 -9.75
CA GLY A 389 3.38 10.53 -10.97
C GLY A 389 2.71 11.89 -10.81
N PRO A 390 1.43 11.95 -10.37
CA PRO A 390 0.76 13.20 -10.01
C PRO A 390 1.56 14.02 -8.99
N LEU A 391 2.06 13.37 -7.93
CA LEU A 391 2.83 14.03 -6.88
C LEU A 391 4.10 14.69 -7.42
N VAL A 392 4.99 13.94 -8.08
CA VAL A 392 6.27 14.49 -8.55
C VAL A 392 6.05 15.58 -9.63
N THR A 393 5.00 15.46 -10.42
CA THR A 393 4.59 16.48 -11.41
C THR A 393 4.19 17.79 -10.70
N ALA A 394 3.33 17.71 -9.69
CA ALA A 394 2.92 18.88 -8.90
C ALA A 394 4.11 19.52 -8.17
N LEU A 395 4.98 18.71 -7.54
CA LEU A 395 6.18 19.20 -6.86
C LEU A 395 7.12 19.95 -7.81
N CYS A 396 7.37 19.43 -9.01
CA CYS A 396 8.29 20.05 -9.97
C CYS A 396 7.68 21.30 -10.65
N LEU A 397 6.37 21.31 -10.93
CA LEU A 397 5.68 22.52 -11.39
C LEU A 397 5.76 23.62 -10.33
N ARG A 398 5.51 23.29 -9.06
CA ARG A 398 5.63 24.24 -7.95
C ARG A 398 7.06 24.74 -7.76
N ALA A 399 8.05 23.84 -7.84
CA ALA A 399 9.48 24.18 -7.78
C ALA A 399 9.87 25.18 -8.88
N ARG A 400 9.45 24.91 -10.12
CA ARG A 400 9.64 25.81 -11.28
C ARG A 400 9.06 27.19 -11.02
N ASP A 401 7.82 27.27 -10.55
CA ASP A 401 7.13 28.53 -10.29
C ASP A 401 7.72 29.33 -9.13
N ILE A 402 8.22 28.66 -8.08
CA ILE A 402 8.99 29.31 -7.01
C ILE A 402 10.29 29.88 -7.58
N ALA A 403 11.03 29.08 -8.35
CA ALA A 403 12.30 29.51 -8.93
C ALA A 403 12.12 30.72 -9.87
N MET A 404 11.06 30.74 -10.69
CA MET A 404 10.74 31.89 -11.54
C MET A 404 10.40 33.15 -10.73
N ARG A 405 9.56 33.03 -9.69
CA ARG A 405 9.19 34.17 -8.84
C ARG A 405 10.36 34.74 -8.04
N GLU A 406 11.26 33.88 -7.60
CA GLU A 406 12.46 34.26 -6.84
C GLU A 406 13.64 34.63 -7.77
N GLY A 407 13.43 34.71 -9.09
CA GLY A 407 14.46 35.08 -10.07
C GLY A 407 15.64 34.11 -10.12
N CYS A 408 15.46 32.86 -9.72
CA CYS A 408 16.48 31.82 -9.70
C CYS A 408 16.58 31.16 -11.09
N PRO A 409 17.71 31.28 -11.81
CA PRO A 409 17.84 30.71 -13.15
C PRO A 409 18.01 29.19 -13.13
N ARG A 410 18.30 28.60 -11.96
CA ARG A 410 18.58 27.18 -11.78
C ARG A 410 17.93 26.63 -10.52
N VAL A 411 17.45 25.39 -10.59
CA VAL A 411 17.09 24.56 -9.43
C VAL A 411 18.06 23.40 -9.34
N TYR A 412 18.75 23.27 -8.21
CA TYR A 412 19.76 22.24 -8.01
C TYR A 412 19.15 21.04 -7.27
N TYR A 413 19.10 19.88 -7.91
CA TYR A 413 18.53 18.65 -7.38
C TYR A 413 19.61 17.78 -6.73
N ALA A 414 19.54 17.61 -5.41
CA ALA A 414 20.49 16.78 -4.67
C ALA A 414 20.39 15.30 -5.05
N SER A 415 21.51 14.57 -5.07
CA SER A 415 21.51 13.16 -5.47
C SER A 415 20.73 12.26 -4.53
N ARG A 416 20.35 11.08 -5.02
CA ARG A 416 19.34 10.19 -4.45
C ARG A 416 17.95 10.73 -4.74
N ASP A 417 17.29 11.31 -3.76
CA ASP A 417 15.91 11.71 -3.76
C ASP A 417 15.58 12.91 -4.67
N GLY A 418 16.58 13.64 -5.16
CA GLY A 418 16.39 14.61 -6.25
C GLY A 418 16.48 14.03 -7.67
N TRP A 419 16.79 12.74 -7.86
CA TRP A 419 17.01 12.17 -9.20
C TRP A 419 15.72 12.15 -10.03
N LEU A 420 14.66 11.48 -9.56
CA LEU A 420 13.40 11.45 -10.32
C LEU A 420 12.80 12.86 -10.53
N PRO A 421 12.75 13.73 -9.50
CA PRO A 421 12.36 15.13 -9.68
C PRO A 421 13.17 15.86 -10.74
N SER A 422 14.50 15.66 -10.81
CA SER A 422 15.32 16.29 -11.87
C SER A 422 14.95 15.83 -13.28
N ARG A 423 14.56 14.56 -13.44
CA ARG A 423 14.12 14.01 -14.73
C ARG A 423 12.76 14.57 -15.13
N VAL A 424 11.84 14.66 -14.18
CA VAL A 424 10.52 15.28 -14.39
C VAL A 424 10.68 16.77 -14.71
N HIS A 425 11.54 17.49 -13.99
CA HIS A 425 11.85 18.90 -14.27
C HIS A 425 12.44 19.09 -15.67
N ALA A 426 13.31 18.20 -16.14
CA ALA A 426 13.85 18.27 -17.50
C ALA A 426 12.72 18.20 -18.56
N VAL A 427 11.74 17.31 -18.38
CA VAL A 427 10.56 17.23 -19.26
C VAL A 427 9.73 18.52 -19.19
N LEU A 428 9.52 19.07 -17.99
CA LEU A 428 8.83 20.36 -17.81
C LEU A 428 9.59 21.50 -18.51
N GLN A 429 10.91 21.57 -18.36
CA GLN A 429 11.75 22.61 -18.94
C GLN A 429 11.73 22.55 -20.46
N GLU A 430 11.83 21.35 -21.05
CA GLU A 430 11.77 21.16 -22.50
C GLU A 430 10.45 21.69 -23.09
N LYS A 431 9.33 21.45 -22.41
CA LYS A 431 7.99 21.78 -22.91
C LYS A 431 7.49 23.17 -22.53
N LEU A 432 7.85 23.67 -21.34
CA LEU A 432 7.34 24.92 -20.77
C LEU A 432 8.41 26.02 -20.61
N GLY A 433 9.68 25.72 -20.89
CA GLY A 433 10.81 26.59 -20.58
C GLY A 433 10.96 26.88 -19.09
N GLY A 434 11.74 27.91 -18.77
CA GLY A 434 12.00 28.35 -17.39
C GLY A 434 13.37 27.91 -16.85
N PRO A 435 13.54 27.91 -15.52
CA PRO A 435 14.81 27.61 -14.85
C PRO A 435 15.39 26.24 -15.21
N GLU A 436 16.71 26.16 -15.34
CA GLU A 436 17.42 24.91 -15.61
C GLU A 436 17.46 24.00 -14.39
N GLY A 437 17.14 22.72 -14.59
CA GLY A 437 17.24 21.69 -13.55
C GLY A 437 18.64 21.06 -13.55
N VAL A 438 19.41 21.27 -12.49
CA VAL A 438 20.79 20.75 -12.38
C VAL A 438 20.85 19.65 -11.32
N TYR A 439 21.01 18.40 -11.76
CA TYR A 439 21.25 17.28 -10.85
C TYR A 439 22.71 17.27 -10.37
N PHE A 440 22.94 17.07 -9.06
CA PHE A 440 24.28 17.03 -8.52
C PHE A 440 24.47 15.98 -7.40
N HIS A 441 25.67 15.43 -7.32
CA HIS A 441 26.11 14.47 -6.32
C HIS A 441 26.22 15.07 -4.91
N ALA A 442 25.39 14.56 -3.99
CA ALA A 442 25.23 14.99 -2.61
C ALA A 442 24.96 13.77 -1.71
N GLY A 443 26.02 13.07 -1.31
CA GLY A 443 25.92 11.99 -0.31
C GLY A 443 26.40 12.46 1.05
N ARG A 444 25.69 12.11 2.14
CA ARG A 444 26.07 12.49 3.51
C ARG A 444 27.52 12.14 3.82
N ARG A 445 27.99 10.97 3.36
CA ARG A 445 29.38 10.51 3.51
C ARG A 445 30.40 11.36 2.73
N ALA A 446 29.98 12.04 1.68
CA ALA A 446 30.81 12.94 0.90
C ALA A 446 30.86 14.36 1.47
N TYR A 447 29.74 14.89 1.98
CA TYR A 447 29.66 16.27 2.48
C TYR A 447 29.74 16.42 4.02
N PHE A 448 29.71 15.34 4.80
CA PHE A 448 29.83 15.45 6.27
C PHE A 448 31.05 16.25 6.78
N PRO A 449 32.20 16.30 6.09
CA PRO A 449 33.34 17.08 6.58
C PRO A 449 33.07 18.59 6.69
N PHE A 450 31.95 19.06 6.12
CA PHE A 450 31.51 20.46 6.16
C PHE A 450 30.36 20.72 7.15
N LEU A 451 29.90 19.69 7.87
CA LEU A 451 28.81 19.81 8.84
C LEU A 451 29.27 20.17 10.26
N ALA A 452 30.57 20.05 10.53
CA ALA A 452 31.19 20.40 11.81
C ALA A 452 32.67 20.74 11.60
N ASP A 453 33.27 21.42 12.58
CA ASP A 453 34.67 21.84 12.55
C ASP A 453 35.65 20.65 12.59
N SER A 454 35.29 19.59 13.34
CA SER A 454 36.08 18.37 13.47
C SER A 454 35.21 17.10 13.32
N PHE A 455 35.83 15.96 13.00
CA PHE A 455 35.13 14.67 13.01
C PHE A 455 34.59 14.32 14.40
N ILE A 456 35.29 14.74 15.46
CA ILE A 456 34.90 14.47 16.85
C ILE A 456 33.62 15.23 17.18
N ASP A 457 33.51 16.49 16.78
CA ASP A 457 32.29 17.29 16.97
C ASP A 457 31.13 16.72 16.15
N TYR A 458 31.40 16.33 14.90
CA TYR A 458 30.43 15.63 14.07
C TYR A 458 29.95 14.32 14.73
N ALA A 459 30.88 13.48 15.21
CA ALA A 459 30.60 12.22 15.89
C ALA A 459 29.80 12.42 17.19
N ARG A 460 30.04 13.51 17.93
CA ARG A 460 29.29 13.89 19.13
C ARG A 460 27.82 14.21 18.84
N THR A 461 27.52 14.75 17.65
CA THR A 461 26.13 15.02 17.26
C THR A 461 25.33 13.75 16.94
N ARG A 462 26.00 12.62 16.70
CA ARG A 462 25.32 11.36 16.43
C ARG A 462 24.69 10.85 17.73
N LYS A 463 23.37 10.71 17.75
CA LYS A 463 22.59 10.19 18.88
C LYS A 463 21.64 9.10 18.40
N VAL A 464 21.30 8.20 19.32
CA VAL A 464 20.46 7.01 19.20
C VAL A 464 19.32 7.14 18.17
N ALA A 465 19.39 6.35 17.10
CA ALA A 465 18.21 5.61 16.63
C ALA A 465 18.21 4.26 17.39
N ALA A 466 17.04 3.79 17.78
CA ALA A 466 16.89 2.75 18.79
C ALA A 466 17.57 1.43 18.37
N ASP A 467 18.42 0.92 19.28
CA ASP A 467 18.83 -0.49 19.40
C ASP A 467 19.92 -1.03 18.46
N MET A 468 21.09 -0.35 18.42
CA MET A 468 22.30 -0.94 17.83
C MET A 468 23.37 -1.18 18.89
N ASP A 469 23.18 -2.23 19.68
CA ASP A 469 24.24 -2.81 20.52
C ASP A 469 25.43 -3.29 19.67
N SER A 470 25.20 -3.56 18.39
CA SER A 470 26.21 -4.02 17.42
C SER A 470 26.94 -2.90 16.68
N TYR A 471 26.53 -1.63 16.75
CA TYR A 471 27.22 -0.56 16.01
C TYR A 471 28.48 -0.08 16.74
N THR A 472 29.63 -0.45 16.21
CA THR A 472 30.92 -0.28 16.88
C THR A 472 31.66 1.00 16.46
N LEU A 473 32.73 1.34 17.18
CA LEU A 473 33.67 2.39 16.77
C LEU A 473 34.30 2.07 15.40
N ALA A 474 34.59 0.80 15.12
CA ALA A 474 35.09 0.40 13.82
C ALA A 474 34.06 0.67 12.70
N ASP A 475 32.78 0.42 12.96
CA ASP A 475 31.70 0.68 12.00
C ASP A 475 31.51 2.17 11.75
N LEU A 476 31.67 3.02 12.78
CA LEU A 476 31.70 4.47 12.60
C LEU A 476 32.81 4.90 11.62
N LEU A 477 34.03 4.38 11.81
CA LEU A 477 35.15 4.72 10.95
C LEU A 477 34.98 4.18 9.53
N ARG A 478 34.56 2.92 9.37
CA ARG A 478 34.29 2.33 8.04
C ARG A 478 33.15 3.05 7.32
N GLY A 479 32.07 3.34 8.03
CA GLY A 479 30.90 4.03 7.50
C GLY A 479 31.25 5.42 6.96
N HIS A 480 32.15 6.15 7.62
CA HIS A 480 32.53 7.49 7.16
C HIS A 480 33.70 7.50 6.19
N PHE A 481 34.78 6.76 6.44
CA PHE A 481 36.03 6.80 5.66
C PHE A 481 36.17 5.70 4.60
N GLY A 482 35.30 4.68 4.60
CA GLY A 482 35.34 3.61 3.59
C GLY A 482 36.69 2.89 3.57
N ALA A 483 37.31 2.78 2.39
CA ALA A 483 38.63 2.17 2.23
C ALA A 483 39.73 2.92 3.01
N ASP A 484 39.59 4.24 3.20
CA ASP A 484 40.54 5.06 3.95
C ASP A 484 40.46 4.83 5.47
N ALA A 485 39.52 3.99 5.94
CA ALA A 485 39.43 3.62 7.35
C ALA A 485 40.53 2.64 7.79
N ALA A 486 41.11 1.86 6.88
CA ALA A 486 42.04 0.78 7.24
C ALA A 486 43.26 1.25 8.08
N PRO A 487 43.94 2.38 7.75
CA PRO A 487 45.01 2.90 8.59
C PRO A 487 44.54 3.34 9.98
N LEU A 488 43.31 3.86 10.09
CA LEU A 488 42.74 4.25 11.39
C LEU A 488 42.42 3.03 12.25
N LEU A 489 41.85 1.98 11.64
CA LEU A 489 41.52 0.73 12.33
C LEU A 489 42.78 0.00 12.83
N ALA A 490 43.89 0.08 12.08
CA ALA A 490 45.17 -0.51 12.51
C ALA A 490 45.76 0.14 13.77
N LEU A 491 45.33 1.36 14.12
CA LEU A 491 45.73 2.08 15.33
C LEU A 491 44.85 1.77 16.55
N LEU A 492 43.82 0.94 16.37
CA LEU A 492 42.88 0.49 17.40
C LEU A 492 43.16 -0.95 17.80
N SER A 493 43.15 -1.22 19.11
CA SER A 493 43.14 -2.59 19.63
C SER A 493 41.84 -3.33 19.25
N PRO A 494 41.84 -4.68 19.23
CA PRO A 494 40.62 -5.44 18.94
C PRO A 494 39.45 -5.08 19.85
N ALA A 495 39.71 -4.83 21.14
CA ALA A 495 38.70 -4.39 22.09
C ALA A 495 38.11 -3.02 21.72
N GLU A 496 38.96 -2.04 21.36
CA GLU A 496 38.52 -0.71 20.94
C GLU A 496 37.69 -0.74 19.66
N GLN A 497 38.05 -1.60 18.70
CA GLN A 497 37.29 -1.75 17.45
C GLN A 497 35.85 -2.20 17.71
N THR A 498 35.64 -3.08 18.68
CA THR A 498 34.33 -3.62 19.04
C THR A 498 33.53 -2.76 20.02
N LEU A 499 34.05 -1.61 20.46
CA LEU A 499 33.37 -0.74 21.41
C LEU A 499 32.04 -0.25 20.83
N PRO A 500 30.89 -0.48 21.50
CA PRO A 500 29.61 0.02 21.02
C PRO A 500 29.58 1.55 21.09
N PHE A 501 29.66 2.21 19.94
CA PHE A 501 29.92 3.65 19.85
C PHE A 501 28.89 4.47 20.62
N CYS A 502 27.60 4.16 20.44
CA CYS A 502 26.52 4.92 21.05
C CYS A 502 26.40 4.71 22.57
N LYS A 503 26.75 3.51 23.08
CA LYS A 503 26.67 3.22 24.54
C LYS A 503 27.87 3.79 25.30
N GLN A 504 29.03 3.75 24.67
CA GLN A 504 30.30 4.18 25.27
C GLN A 504 30.85 5.39 24.51
N GLN A 505 29.97 6.35 24.20
CA GLN A 505 30.28 7.47 23.32
C GLN A 505 31.44 8.31 23.85
N ASP A 506 31.48 8.62 25.15
CA ASP A 506 32.56 9.42 25.73
C ASP A 506 33.92 8.72 25.61
N GLN A 507 33.97 7.40 25.85
CA GLN A 507 35.17 6.59 25.67
C GLN A 507 35.59 6.55 24.19
N CYS A 508 34.65 6.35 23.28
CA CYS A 508 34.92 6.36 21.85
C CYS A 508 35.40 7.73 21.36
N LEU A 509 34.82 8.83 21.84
CA LEU A 509 35.26 10.19 21.55
C LEU A 509 36.68 10.44 22.09
N GLY A 510 37.02 9.90 23.26
CA GLY A 510 38.39 9.92 23.79
C GLY A 510 39.39 9.20 22.89
N ILE A 511 39.01 8.04 22.34
CA ILE A 511 39.82 7.30 21.37
C ILE A 511 39.95 8.08 20.05
N LEU A 512 38.86 8.66 19.55
CA LEU A 512 38.91 9.50 18.34
C LEU A 512 39.83 10.72 18.51
N LYS A 513 39.89 11.30 19.72
CA LYS A 513 40.83 12.38 20.04
C LYS A 513 42.29 11.93 19.98
N ARG A 514 42.59 10.69 20.38
CA ARG A 514 43.93 10.08 20.20
C ARG A 514 44.31 9.96 18.71
N LEU A 515 43.34 9.76 17.83
CA LEU A 515 43.53 9.62 16.38
C LEU A 515 43.33 10.93 15.59
N GLU A 516 43.17 12.06 16.28
CA GLU A 516 42.81 13.34 15.68
C GLU A 516 43.76 13.83 14.57
N PRO A 517 45.09 13.69 14.66
CA PRO A 517 46.00 14.09 13.58
C PRO A 517 45.75 13.31 12.28
N GLN A 518 45.58 11.99 12.36
CA GLN A 518 45.32 11.13 11.20
C GLN A 518 43.95 11.41 10.59
N ILE A 519 42.94 11.59 11.45
CA ILE A 519 41.57 11.90 11.03
C ILE A 519 41.52 13.27 10.32
N THR A 520 42.18 14.29 10.88
CA THR A 520 42.22 15.64 10.29
C THR A 520 42.86 15.62 8.90
N GLY A 521 43.97 14.90 8.71
CA GLY A 521 44.59 14.74 7.39
C GLY A 521 43.64 14.12 6.35
N LEU A 522 42.91 13.07 6.73
CA LEU A 522 41.90 12.45 5.86
C LEU A 522 40.73 13.40 5.56
N MET A 523 40.26 14.15 6.56
CA MET A 523 39.18 15.13 6.38
C MET A 523 39.57 16.24 5.41
N GLU A 524 40.76 16.82 5.53
CA GLU A 524 41.22 17.90 4.64
C GLU A 524 41.38 17.42 3.20
N GLY A 525 41.92 16.21 3.01
CA GLY A 525 41.98 15.58 1.69
C GLY A 525 40.59 15.43 1.06
N ARG A 526 39.59 15.02 1.83
CA ARG A 526 38.19 14.89 1.36
C ARG A 526 37.54 16.23 1.08
N LYS A 527 37.73 17.22 1.97
CA LYS A 527 37.25 18.59 1.74
C LYS A 527 37.80 19.17 0.43
N ALA A 528 39.08 18.96 0.14
CA ALA A 528 39.70 19.43 -1.10
C ALA A 528 39.06 18.77 -2.35
N ARG A 529 38.85 17.45 -2.34
CA ARG A 529 38.22 16.72 -3.44
C ARG A 529 36.75 17.12 -3.64
N ALA A 530 36.00 17.24 -2.55
CA ALA A 530 34.61 17.70 -2.60
C ALA A 530 34.49 19.14 -3.12
N ARG A 531 35.32 20.09 -2.65
CA ARG A 531 35.34 21.47 -3.18
C ARG A 531 35.62 21.50 -4.67
N ARG A 532 36.53 20.66 -5.17
CA ARG A 532 36.82 20.54 -6.61
C ARG A 532 35.57 20.15 -7.40
N TYR A 533 34.84 19.13 -6.96
CA TYR A 533 33.57 18.74 -7.59
C TYR A 533 32.54 19.86 -7.54
N TYR A 534 32.25 20.39 -6.35
CA TYR A 534 31.19 21.38 -6.19
C TYR A 534 31.46 22.69 -6.93
N ALA A 535 32.73 23.07 -7.13
CA ALA A 535 33.10 24.21 -7.95
C ALA A 535 32.76 24.03 -9.45
N THR A 536 32.57 22.80 -9.94
CA THR A 536 32.12 22.52 -11.31
C THR A 536 30.60 22.62 -11.47
N VAL A 537 29.86 22.41 -10.38
CA VAL A 537 28.39 22.43 -10.35
C VAL A 537 27.86 23.82 -10.03
N PHE A 538 28.46 24.46 -9.02
CA PHE A 538 28.00 25.71 -8.44
C PHE A 538 28.86 26.88 -8.92
N PRO A 539 28.33 27.76 -9.79
CA PRO A 539 29.08 28.88 -10.35
C PRO A 539 29.44 29.91 -9.25
N LYS A 540 30.66 30.44 -9.30
CA LYS A 540 31.21 31.34 -8.26
C LYS A 540 30.57 32.73 -8.23
N ASP A 541 30.08 33.17 -9.38
CA ASP A 541 29.42 34.47 -9.60
C ASP A 541 27.97 34.48 -9.10
N ALA A 542 27.36 33.31 -8.90
CA ALA A 542 26.04 33.23 -8.28
C ALA A 542 26.09 33.70 -6.82
N GLN A 543 25.12 34.56 -6.46
CA GLN A 543 25.01 35.10 -5.10
C GLN A 543 24.21 34.18 -4.17
N ARG A 544 23.37 33.32 -4.74
CA ARG A 544 22.43 32.47 -3.99
C ARG A 544 22.04 31.25 -4.82
N PHE A 545 21.78 30.14 -4.15
CA PHE A 545 21.36 28.89 -4.79
C PHE A 545 19.99 28.45 -4.28
N LEU A 546 19.21 27.76 -5.12
CA LEU A 546 17.94 27.14 -4.76
C LEU A 546 18.05 25.63 -4.95
N VAL A 547 17.97 24.87 -3.86
CA VAL A 547 18.24 23.43 -3.81
C VAL A 547 16.97 22.65 -3.51
N PHE A 548 16.66 21.66 -4.35
CA PHE A 548 15.62 20.67 -4.11
C PHE A 548 16.19 19.46 -3.37
N ASP A 549 15.50 19.05 -2.32
CA ASP A 549 15.81 17.89 -1.46
C ASP A 549 14.50 17.49 -0.76
N VAL A 550 14.21 16.20 -0.63
CA VAL A 550 13.02 15.75 0.15
C VAL A 550 13.23 16.04 1.63
N GLY A 551 14.51 16.12 2.03
CA GLY A 551 15.02 16.28 3.38
C GLY A 551 14.36 17.36 4.22
N TYR A 552 14.61 17.25 5.52
CA TYR A 552 13.80 17.91 6.56
C TYR A 552 14.65 18.63 7.62
N SER A 553 15.98 18.47 7.57
CA SER A 553 16.91 18.97 8.60
C SER A 553 17.83 20.10 8.14
N GLY A 554 17.87 20.41 6.85
CA GLY A 554 18.74 21.46 6.30
C GLY A 554 20.20 21.02 6.05
N SER A 555 20.53 19.74 6.28
CA SER A 555 21.93 19.26 6.27
C SER A 555 22.66 19.52 4.93
N VAL A 556 22.01 19.25 3.79
CA VAL A 556 22.61 19.47 2.47
C VAL A 556 22.87 20.96 2.24
N ALA A 557 21.88 21.81 2.50
CA ALA A 557 22.01 23.25 2.32
C ALA A 557 23.07 23.87 3.24
N THR A 558 23.18 23.41 4.50
CA THR A 558 24.24 23.84 5.43
C THR A 558 25.61 23.47 4.90
N ALA A 559 25.80 22.21 4.46
CA ALA A 559 27.07 21.79 3.88
C ALA A 559 27.42 22.58 2.62
N LEU A 560 26.46 22.78 1.70
CA LEU A 560 26.68 23.55 0.48
C LEU A 560 27.01 25.02 0.77
N SER A 561 26.37 25.62 1.77
CA SER A 561 26.69 27.00 2.18
C SER A 561 28.12 27.10 2.71
N ALA A 562 28.57 26.11 3.49
CA ALA A 562 29.95 26.03 3.96
C ALA A 562 30.96 25.73 2.83
N ILE A 563 30.57 24.96 1.81
CA ILE A 563 31.43 24.62 0.66
C ILE A 563 31.59 25.79 -0.30
N THR A 564 30.48 26.45 -0.64
CA THR A 564 30.42 27.51 -1.67
C THR A 564 30.66 28.91 -1.11
N GLY A 565 30.46 29.10 0.20
CA GLY A 565 30.46 30.42 0.83
C GLY A 565 29.25 31.28 0.47
N LYS A 566 28.20 30.69 -0.10
CA LYS A 566 26.98 31.37 -0.55
C LYS A 566 25.73 30.78 0.12
N PRO A 567 24.68 31.58 0.40
CA PRO A 567 23.45 31.06 0.96
C PRO A 567 22.73 30.08 0.01
N CYS A 568 22.24 28.97 0.56
CA CYS A 568 21.46 27.95 -0.15
C CYS A 568 20.02 27.88 0.37
N ASP A 569 19.09 28.44 -0.41
CA ASP A 569 17.65 28.27 -0.21
C ASP A 569 17.21 26.87 -0.60
N LYS A 570 16.06 26.46 -0.05
CA LYS A 570 15.60 25.08 -0.05
C LYS A 570 14.19 24.97 -0.60
N LEU A 571 13.97 24.04 -1.52
CA LEU A 571 12.68 23.52 -1.93
C LEU A 571 12.49 22.17 -1.25
N TYR A 572 11.80 22.15 -0.10
CA TYR A 572 11.67 20.97 0.74
C TYR A 572 10.25 20.41 0.71
N CYS A 573 10.13 19.09 0.76
CA CYS A 573 8.83 18.45 0.98
C CYS A 573 8.37 18.61 2.44
N TRP A 574 9.29 18.43 3.39
CA TRP A 574 9.03 18.58 4.83
C TRP A 574 10.10 19.43 5.52
N GLN A 575 9.82 19.92 6.73
CA GLN A 575 10.84 20.58 7.54
C GLN A 575 10.71 20.26 9.03
N THR A 576 11.79 20.46 9.76
CA THR A 576 11.86 20.31 11.22
C THR A 576 12.36 21.59 11.89
N THR A 577 12.27 21.64 13.22
CA THR A 577 12.86 22.72 14.04
C THR A 577 14.36 22.90 13.81
N ALA A 578 15.08 21.82 13.46
CA ALA A 578 16.49 21.90 13.10
C ALA A 578 16.70 22.75 11.84
N ASN A 579 15.87 22.56 10.81
CA ASN A 579 15.92 23.35 9.59
C ASN A 579 15.59 24.84 9.84
N HIS A 580 14.57 25.14 10.65
CA HIS A 580 14.28 26.54 11.04
C HIS A 580 15.44 27.22 11.76
N THR A 581 16.23 26.46 12.52
CA THR A 581 17.42 26.97 13.20
C THR A 581 18.53 27.21 12.19
N ALA A 582 18.77 26.26 11.29
CA ALA A 582 19.73 26.41 10.20
C ALA A 582 19.40 27.60 9.29
N ASP A 583 18.13 27.83 8.98
CA ASP A 583 17.69 28.97 8.16
C ASP A 583 18.04 30.32 8.80
N ARG A 584 17.76 30.47 10.09
CA ARG A 584 18.12 31.68 10.84
C ARG A 584 19.61 31.87 10.95
N GLN A 585 20.38 30.79 11.16
CA GLN A 585 21.83 30.85 11.30
C GLN A 585 22.53 31.19 9.98
N ASN A 586 22.03 30.66 8.87
CA ASN A 586 22.69 30.77 7.56
C ASN A 586 22.09 31.88 6.67
N GLY A 587 21.05 32.59 7.12
CA GLY A 587 20.35 33.59 6.31
C GLY A 587 19.66 32.99 5.08
N THR A 588 19.14 31.78 5.21
CA THR A 588 18.48 31.02 4.14
C THR A 588 16.97 30.92 4.35
N LYS A 589 16.25 30.60 3.28
CA LYS A 589 14.80 30.42 3.26
C LYS A 589 14.47 29.00 2.80
N THR A 590 13.44 28.42 3.41
CA THR A 590 12.84 27.16 2.98
C THR A 590 11.45 27.41 2.41
N PHE A 591 11.22 26.94 1.19
CA PHE A 591 9.92 26.87 0.56
C PHE A 591 9.39 25.44 0.69
N LEU A 592 8.30 25.29 1.44
CA LEU A 592 7.64 23.99 1.56
C LEU A 592 6.78 23.71 0.32
N LEU A 593 6.96 22.52 -0.23
CA LEU A 593 6.15 21.99 -1.32
C LEU A 593 4.93 21.21 -0.82
N ILE A 594 4.95 20.75 0.44
CA ILE A 594 3.83 20.08 1.13
C ILE A 594 3.59 20.82 2.47
N PRO A 595 2.74 21.86 2.50
CA PRO A 595 2.68 22.82 3.61
C PRO A 595 1.92 22.33 4.86
N GLU A 596 0.95 21.43 4.72
CA GLU A 596 -0.01 21.10 5.79
C GLU A 596 0.30 19.82 6.57
N GLU A 597 1.41 19.14 6.29
CA GLU A 597 1.72 17.86 6.91
C GLU A 597 2.95 17.92 7.80
N ASP A 598 2.76 17.50 9.06
CA ASP A 598 3.86 17.20 9.97
C ASP A 598 4.77 16.14 9.33
N TYR A 599 6.04 16.10 9.76
CA TYR A 599 6.99 15.10 9.31
C TYR A 599 6.41 13.69 9.41
N SER A 600 6.17 13.07 8.25
CA SER A 600 5.43 11.83 8.07
C SER A 600 6.36 10.72 7.57
N PRO A 601 6.18 9.44 7.98
CA PRO A 601 7.04 8.34 7.54
C PRO A 601 6.98 8.06 6.03
N TYR A 602 6.05 8.69 5.30
CA TYR A 602 6.00 8.66 3.85
C TYR A 602 7.19 9.34 3.16
N HIS A 603 8.00 10.14 3.87
CA HIS A 603 9.26 10.64 3.33
C HIS A 603 10.19 9.49 2.89
N LEU A 604 10.17 8.34 3.57
CA LEU A 604 10.97 7.16 3.19
C LEU A 604 10.60 6.65 1.80
N ILE A 605 9.31 6.73 1.44
CA ILE A 605 8.85 6.38 0.10
C ILE A 605 9.46 7.33 -0.91
N LEU A 606 9.42 8.64 -0.67
CA LEU A 606 9.98 9.61 -1.61
C LEU A 606 11.50 9.48 -1.70
N GLU A 607 12.19 9.35 -0.57
CA GLU A 607 13.66 9.21 -0.53
C GLU A 607 14.15 8.04 -1.39
N GLU A 608 13.48 6.88 -1.30
CA GLU A 608 13.89 5.67 -2.03
C GLU A 608 13.29 5.56 -3.43
N MET A 609 12.01 5.89 -3.62
CA MET A 609 11.37 5.81 -4.93
C MET A 609 11.85 6.91 -5.88
N PHE A 610 12.36 8.04 -5.38
CA PHE A 610 12.99 9.06 -6.23
C PHE A 610 14.45 8.76 -6.52
N SER A 611 15.08 7.84 -5.78
CA SER A 611 16.49 7.49 -5.94
C SER A 611 16.77 6.72 -7.23
N PRO A 612 17.91 6.96 -7.90
CA PRO A 612 18.36 6.11 -8.98
C PRO A 612 18.75 4.73 -8.44
N CYS A 613 18.66 3.69 -9.28
CA CYS A 613 19.05 2.32 -8.92
C CYS A 613 20.60 2.15 -8.91
N CYS A 614 21.29 2.93 -8.10
CA CYS A 614 22.75 2.90 -7.93
C CYS A 614 23.17 3.26 -6.49
N GLY A 615 24.43 2.99 -6.15
CA GLY A 615 24.99 3.31 -4.84
C GLY A 615 25.06 4.82 -4.58
N GLY A 616 24.95 5.22 -3.31
CA GLY A 616 25.11 6.62 -2.91
C GLY A 616 26.54 7.11 -3.08
N VAL A 617 26.73 8.43 -3.18
CA VAL A 617 28.06 9.04 -3.31
C VAL A 617 28.74 9.04 -1.94
N VAL A 618 29.95 8.49 -1.87
CA VAL A 618 30.71 8.33 -0.61
C VAL A 618 31.89 9.28 -0.51
N ASP A 619 32.46 9.67 -1.65
CA ASP A 619 33.59 10.60 -1.74
C ASP A 619 33.73 11.10 -3.18
N PHE A 620 34.78 11.87 -3.46
CA PHE A 620 35.23 12.25 -4.80
C PHE A 620 36.68 11.80 -5.02
N ASP A 621 37.06 11.57 -6.28
CA ASP A 621 38.45 11.26 -6.64
C ASP A 621 39.33 12.53 -6.75
N ALA A 622 40.60 12.37 -7.15
CA ALA A 622 41.53 13.48 -7.29
C ALA A 622 41.13 14.46 -8.40
N GLN A 623 40.30 14.07 -9.35
CA GLN A 623 39.79 14.91 -10.44
C GLN A 623 38.45 15.57 -10.05
N GLY A 624 37.83 15.13 -8.95
CA GLY A 624 36.53 15.60 -8.51
C GLY A 624 35.38 14.76 -9.05
N HIS A 625 35.62 13.58 -9.64
CA HIS A 625 34.55 12.69 -10.05
C HIS A 625 33.94 11.97 -8.83
N PRO A 626 32.61 11.76 -8.81
CA PRO A 626 31.93 11.08 -7.70
C PRO A 626 32.38 9.62 -7.59
N ARG A 627 32.75 9.23 -6.37
CA ARG A 627 32.94 7.82 -5.99
C ARG A 627 31.67 7.31 -5.34
N HIS A 628 31.11 6.25 -5.92
CA HIS A 628 29.89 5.63 -5.45
C HIS A 628 30.20 4.46 -4.51
N GLU A 629 29.27 4.22 -3.60
CA GLU A 629 29.20 2.99 -2.84
C GLU A 629 29.07 1.78 -3.77
N ALA A 630 29.82 0.72 -3.47
CA ALA A 630 29.65 -0.56 -4.13
C ALA A 630 28.26 -1.10 -3.79
N PHE A 631 27.38 -1.12 -4.79
CA PHE A 631 25.99 -1.53 -4.65
C PHE A 631 25.56 -2.35 -5.86
N ALA A 632 25.14 -3.58 -5.61
CA ALA A 632 24.63 -4.50 -6.62
C ALA A 632 23.12 -4.70 -6.39
N PRO A 633 22.25 -3.88 -7.01
CA PRO A 633 20.80 -4.05 -6.87
C PRO A 633 20.36 -5.39 -7.48
N SER A 634 19.34 -6.02 -6.89
CA SER A 634 18.72 -7.20 -7.48
C SER A 634 17.99 -6.85 -8.80
N PRO A 635 17.80 -7.81 -9.72
CA PRO A 635 16.98 -7.60 -10.91
C PRO A 635 15.55 -7.13 -10.59
N ALA A 636 14.97 -7.65 -9.50
CA ALA A 636 13.65 -7.25 -9.02
C ALA A 636 13.61 -5.78 -8.58
N MET A 637 14.59 -5.33 -7.80
CA MET A 637 14.70 -3.93 -7.39
C MET A 637 14.84 -2.99 -8.60
N ARG A 638 15.69 -3.35 -9.56
CA ARG A 638 15.88 -2.58 -10.78
C ARG A 638 14.58 -2.48 -11.57
N GLY A 639 13.91 -3.61 -11.82
CA GLY A 639 12.63 -3.63 -12.51
C GLY A 639 11.56 -2.79 -11.80
N ALA A 640 11.51 -2.83 -10.48
CA ALA A 640 10.56 -2.06 -9.67
C ALA A 640 10.80 -0.54 -9.76
N LEU A 641 12.06 -0.08 -9.67
CA LEU A 641 12.40 1.34 -9.80
C LEU A 641 12.24 1.84 -11.24
N ASP A 642 12.74 1.10 -12.23
CA ASP A 642 12.66 1.47 -13.63
C ASP A 642 11.18 1.62 -14.07
N SER A 643 10.32 0.69 -13.64
CA SER A 643 8.88 0.75 -13.93
C SER A 643 8.19 1.95 -13.24
N ALA A 644 8.58 2.27 -12.01
CA ALA A 644 8.06 3.42 -11.28
C ALA A 644 8.47 4.73 -11.97
N HIS A 645 9.76 4.88 -12.27
CA HIS A 645 10.32 6.06 -12.91
C HIS A 645 9.75 6.27 -14.31
N ALA A 646 9.69 5.22 -15.13
CA ALA A 646 9.08 5.27 -16.45
C ALA A 646 7.61 5.69 -16.37
N SER A 647 6.85 5.16 -15.39
CA SER A 647 5.45 5.54 -15.18
C SER A 647 5.29 7.02 -14.80
N CYS A 648 6.18 7.56 -13.96
CA CYS A 648 6.17 8.98 -13.61
C CYS A 648 6.52 9.89 -14.79
N LEU A 649 7.51 9.50 -15.62
CA LEU A 649 7.91 10.26 -16.81
C LEU A 649 6.82 10.25 -17.90
N ASP A 650 6.22 9.09 -18.15
CA ASP A 650 5.06 8.94 -19.03
C ASP A 650 3.87 9.78 -18.53
N TYR A 651 3.62 9.79 -17.21
CA TYR A 651 2.55 10.60 -16.62
C TYR A 651 2.75 12.11 -16.83
N VAL A 652 3.95 12.65 -16.55
CA VAL A 652 4.19 14.10 -16.74
C VAL A 652 4.09 14.48 -18.21
N GLN A 653 4.64 13.66 -19.12
CA GLN A 653 4.53 13.92 -20.56
C GLN A 653 3.06 13.96 -21.01
N ALA A 654 2.28 12.96 -20.62
CA ALA A 654 0.86 12.91 -20.94
C ALA A 654 0.05 14.07 -20.31
N THR A 655 0.46 14.54 -19.14
CA THR A 655 -0.14 15.71 -18.49
C THR A 655 0.17 16.99 -19.27
N LEU A 656 1.41 17.17 -19.72
CA LEU A 656 1.77 18.32 -20.55
C LEU A 656 1.03 18.32 -21.89
N ASP A 657 0.93 17.15 -22.52
CA ASP A 657 0.24 17.01 -23.81
C ASP A 657 -1.27 17.27 -23.68
N ARG A 658 -1.89 16.87 -22.57
CA ARG A 658 -3.33 17.08 -22.35
C ARG A 658 -3.67 18.51 -21.92
N PHE A 659 -2.90 19.09 -21.01
CA PHE A 659 -3.21 20.40 -20.45
C PHE A 659 -2.64 21.55 -21.28
N GLY A 660 -1.63 21.30 -22.11
CA GLY A 660 -1.06 22.27 -23.05
C GLY A 660 -0.69 23.59 -22.37
N GLN A 661 -1.27 24.69 -22.85
CA GLN A 661 -1.02 26.03 -22.29
C GLN A 661 -1.52 26.23 -20.85
N TYR A 662 -2.36 25.33 -20.33
CA TYR A 662 -2.83 25.36 -18.94
C TYR A 662 -1.93 24.58 -17.98
N SER A 663 -0.95 23.82 -18.49
CA SER A 663 -0.03 23.05 -17.65
C SER A 663 0.68 23.86 -16.56
N PRO A 664 1.16 25.11 -16.81
CA PRO A 664 1.77 25.91 -15.75
C PRO A 664 0.83 26.20 -14.57
N LEU A 665 -0.48 26.34 -14.82
CA LEU A 665 -1.47 26.67 -13.78
C LEU A 665 -1.65 25.53 -12.76
N LEU A 666 -1.28 24.30 -13.14
CA LEU A 666 -1.28 23.15 -12.23
C LEU A 666 -0.21 23.26 -11.12
N ALA A 667 0.72 24.22 -11.18
CA ALA A 667 1.61 24.54 -10.07
C ALA A 667 0.88 25.04 -8.81
N GLY A 668 -0.41 25.40 -8.93
CA GLY A 668 -1.29 25.65 -7.81
C GLY A 668 -1.84 24.39 -7.13
N ALA A 669 -1.71 23.20 -7.75
CA ALA A 669 -2.18 21.94 -7.17
C ALA A 669 -1.39 21.59 -5.92
N ARG A 670 -2.10 21.30 -4.82
CA ARG A 670 -1.44 20.95 -3.56
C ARG A 670 -1.16 19.45 -3.49
N ALA A 671 0.12 19.14 -3.26
CA ALA A 671 0.66 17.79 -3.28
C ALA A 671 0.29 16.93 -2.07
N ASP A 672 -0.25 17.52 -0.99
CA ASP A 672 -0.64 16.81 0.23
C ASP A 672 -1.78 15.81 0.01
N GLY A 673 -2.62 16.00 -1.02
CA GLY A 673 -3.62 15.02 -1.42
C GLY A 673 -3.03 13.64 -1.77
N ALA A 674 -1.77 13.57 -2.21
CA ALA A 674 -1.07 12.30 -2.43
C ALA A 674 -0.84 11.52 -1.13
N LEU A 675 -0.66 12.21 -0.01
CA LEU A 675 -0.39 11.58 1.27
C LEU A 675 -1.63 10.86 1.82
N GLU A 676 -2.85 11.31 1.50
CA GLU A 676 -4.05 10.55 1.82
C GLU A 676 -4.15 9.24 1.03
N ILE A 677 -3.68 9.23 -0.23
CA ILE A 677 -3.58 7.99 -1.02
C ILE A 677 -2.57 7.04 -0.39
N PHE A 678 -1.39 7.55 0.00
CA PHE A 678 -0.37 6.74 0.68
C PHE A 678 -0.90 6.20 2.01
N ARG A 679 -1.60 7.04 2.77
CA ARG A 679 -2.25 6.67 4.02
C ARG A 679 -3.32 5.61 3.80
N GLN A 680 -4.07 5.68 2.71
CA GLN A 680 -5.09 4.71 2.36
C GLN A 680 -4.53 3.35 1.91
N TRP A 681 -3.39 3.32 1.22
CA TRP A 681 -2.75 2.07 0.77
C TRP A 681 -1.83 1.42 1.81
N PHE A 682 -1.13 2.23 2.59
CA PHE A 682 -0.06 1.74 3.46
C PHE A 682 -0.39 1.81 4.95
N GLN A 683 -1.43 2.53 5.39
CA GLN A 683 -1.73 2.67 6.83
C GLN A 683 -3.16 2.29 7.22
N LYS A 684 -4.15 2.85 6.53
CA LYS A 684 -5.56 2.51 6.67
C LYS A 684 -5.82 1.23 5.85
N LYS A 685 -6.79 0.41 6.28
CA LYS A 685 -7.23 -0.90 5.72
C LYS A 685 -6.70 -2.15 6.43
N PRO A 686 -7.47 -3.27 6.38
CA PRO A 686 -7.00 -4.58 6.80
C PRO A 686 -5.85 -5.10 5.91
N LEU A 687 -5.89 -4.75 4.62
CA LEU A 687 -4.94 -5.11 3.56
C LEU A 687 -3.82 -4.07 3.47
N SER A 688 -2.59 -4.42 3.84
CA SER A 688 -1.43 -3.55 3.61
C SER A 688 -0.83 -3.81 2.24
N ASN A 689 -0.78 -2.76 1.42
CA ASN A 689 -0.13 -2.82 0.11
C ASN A 689 1.39 -2.61 0.17
N ARG A 690 2.00 -2.59 1.38
CA ARG A 690 3.44 -2.34 1.56
C ARG A 690 4.32 -3.37 0.85
N ALA A 691 3.80 -4.57 0.58
CA ALA A 691 4.49 -5.60 -0.20
C ALA A 691 4.92 -5.12 -1.60
N ALA A 692 4.22 -4.15 -2.20
CA ALA A 692 4.60 -3.52 -3.45
C ALA A 692 5.96 -2.80 -3.39
N LEU A 693 6.47 -2.52 -2.18
CA LEU A 693 7.72 -1.81 -1.91
C LEU A 693 8.83 -2.74 -1.40
N ARG A 694 8.58 -4.06 -1.30
CA ARG A 694 9.52 -5.05 -0.72
C ARG A 694 10.85 -5.15 -1.45
N ASP A 695 10.82 -5.04 -2.77
CA ASP A 695 12.04 -5.19 -3.58
C ASP A 695 12.92 -3.93 -3.55
N ILE A 696 12.44 -2.83 -2.98
CA ILE A 696 13.21 -1.58 -2.87
C ILE A 696 14.10 -1.69 -1.63
N ILE A 697 15.39 -1.95 -1.86
CA ILE A 697 16.37 -2.20 -0.80
C ILE A 697 17.63 -1.36 -1.05
N PHE A 698 17.68 -0.17 -0.45
CA PHE A 698 18.91 0.62 -0.40
C PHE A 698 19.71 0.33 0.88
N PRO A 699 21.03 0.09 0.79
CA PRO A 699 21.87 -0.06 1.96
C PRO A 699 21.99 1.26 2.72
N ASP A 700 22.16 1.16 4.03
CA ASP A 700 22.50 2.27 4.91
C ASP A 700 23.58 1.83 5.91
N PRO A 701 24.83 1.65 5.46
CA PRO A 701 25.91 1.13 6.30
C PRO A 701 26.33 2.09 7.41
N VAL A 702 25.81 3.32 7.43
CA VAL A 702 26.09 4.29 8.48
C VAL A 702 25.26 4.00 9.73
N TYR A 703 24.08 3.39 9.57
CA TYR A 703 23.15 3.17 10.67
C TYR A 703 22.71 1.71 10.84
N LEU A 704 22.79 0.90 9.78
CA LEU A 704 22.26 -0.45 9.75
C LEU A 704 23.33 -1.44 9.29
N GLU A 705 23.50 -2.51 10.07
CA GLU A 705 24.36 -3.64 9.74
C GLU A 705 23.78 -4.48 8.60
N ARG A 706 22.44 -4.57 8.53
CA ARG A 706 21.69 -5.27 7.48
C ARG A 706 20.84 -4.29 6.66
N PRO A 707 20.80 -4.40 5.32
CA PRO A 707 19.88 -3.63 4.52
C PRO A 707 18.42 -4.07 4.78
N LEU A 708 17.54 -3.08 4.99
CA LEU A 708 16.10 -3.27 5.15
C LEU A 708 15.39 -2.89 3.85
N SER A 709 14.32 -3.59 3.51
CA SER A 709 13.42 -3.16 2.43
C SER A 709 12.63 -1.93 2.83
N LEU A 710 12.09 -1.22 1.84
CA LEU A 710 11.17 -0.11 2.08
C LEU A 710 9.88 -0.59 2.79
N GLU A 711 9.42 -1.82 2.54
CA GLU A 711 8.35 -2.47 3.33
C GLU A 711 8.74 -2.54 4.82
N ASP A 712 9.92 -3.09 5.14
CA ASP A 712 10.40 -3.24 6.51
C ASP A 712 10.56 -1.87 7.22
N LYS A 713 11.09 -0.88 6.49
CA LYS A 713 11.26 0.48 7.01
C LYS A 713 9.89 1.08 7.34
N LEU A 714 8.91 1.01 6.44
CA LEU A 714 7.56 1.50 6.71
C LEU A 714 6.88 0.75 7.87
N ASP A 715 7.05 -0.57 7.96
CA ASP A 715 6.53 -1.39 9.08
C ASP A 715 7.06 -0.94 10.44
N SER A 716 8.31 -0.48 10.51
CA SER A 716 8.90 0.02 11.75
C SER A 716 8.36 1.40 12.19
N HIS A 717 7.83 2.19 11.23
CA HIS A 717 7.38 3.55 11.46
C HIS A 717 5.85 3.70 11.54
N LEU A 718 5.10 2.85 10.85
CA LEU A 718 3.65 2.93 10.79
C LEU A 718 3.00 1.92 11.75
N ALA A 719 2.39 2.44 12.82
CA ALA A 719 1.73 1.61 13.82
C ALA A 719 0.58 0.78 13.23
N HIS A 720 0.47 -0.47 13.69
CA HIS A 720 -0.65 -1.36 13.38
C HIS A 720 -1.67 -1.33 14.51
N ALA A 721 -2.96 -1.41 14.17
CA ALA A 721 -4.03 -1.41 15.17
C ALA A 721 -4.03 -2.71 16.01
N THR A 722 -3.74 -3.85 15.37
CA THR A 722 -3.63 -5.15 16.03
C THR A 722 -2.50 -6.00 15.41
N VAL A 723 -2.18 -7.14 16.04
CA VAL A 723 -1.25 -8.14 15.47
C VAL A 723 -1.74 -8.74 14.15
N PHE A 724 -3.04 -8.67 13.84
CA PHE A 724 -3.63 -9.16 12.58
C PHE A 724 -3.77 -8.09 11.49
N THR A 725 -3.77 -6.81 11.87
CA THR A 725 -3.83 -5.71 10.90
C THR A 725 -2.69 -5.84 9.90
N ALA A 726 -2.96 -5.65 8.60
CA ALA A 726 -1.97 -5.72 7.54
C ALA A 726 -1.39 -7.13 7.28
N THR A 727 -2.10 -8.19 7.68
CA THR A 727 -1.69 -9.58 7.49
C THR A 727 -2.63 -10.31 6.53
N GLY A 728 -2.22 -11.46 6.01
CA GLY A 728 -3.09 -12.24 5.13
C GLY A 728 -4.33 -12.83 5.82
N PHE A 729 -4.42 -12.79 7.17
CA PHE A 729 -5.66 -13.09 7.91
C PHE A 729 -6.75 -12.04 7.74
N ASP A 730 -6.37 -10.82 7.34
CA ASP A 730 -7.27 -9.68 7.14
C ASP A 730 -7.61 -9.50 5.63
N ASP A 731 -7.03 -10.31 4.74
CA ASP A 731 -7.36 -10.33 3.31
C ASP A 731 -8.59 -11.19 3.03
N ALA A 732 -9.69 -10.56 2.64
CA ALA A 732 -10.92 -11.26 2.26
C ALA A 732 -10.71 -12.24 1.07
N ALA A 733 -9.76 -11.97 0.17
CA ALA A 733 -9.45 -12.87 -0.95
C ALA A 733 -8.76 -14.16 -0.50
N ASN A 734 -8.24 -14.21 0.72
CA ASN A 734 -7.72 -15.44 1.30
C ASN A 734 -8.83 -16.32 1.88
N VAL A 735 -10.07 -15.85 1.99
CA VAL A 735 -11.20 -16.62 2.52
C VAL A 735 -12.02 -17.19 1.35
N LEU A 736 -12.26 -18.50 1.33
CA LEU A 736 -13.18 -19.13 0.38
C LEU A 736 -14.61 -19.13 0.95
N PRO A 737 -15.57 -18.41 0.32
CA PRO A 737 -16.95 -18.44 0.76
C PRO A 737 -17.61 -19.76 0.35
N LEU A 738 -18.36 -20.38 1.27
CA LEU A 738 -19.05 -21.66 1.03
C LEU A 738 -19.99 -21.60 -0.18
N SER A 739 -20.65 -20.46 -0.39
CA SER A 739 -21.55 -20.21 -1.53
C SER A 739 -20.87 -20.32 -2.90
N SER A 740 -19.54 -20.16 -2.97
CA SER A 740 -18.79 -20.22 -4.23
C SER A 740 -18.37 -21.63 -4.65
N LEU A 741 -18.60 -22.63 -3.80
CA LEU A 741 -18.19 -24.01 -4.02
C LEU A 741 -19.44 -24.86 -4.29
N PRO A 742 -19.82 -25.10 -5.56
CA PRO A 742 -20.80 -26.12 -5.85
C PRO A 742 -20.27 -27.47 -5.34
N CYS A 743 -21.16 -28.40 -5.02
CA CYS A 743 -20.81 -29.78 -4.69
C CYS A 743 -21.00 -30.65 -5.95
N PRO A 744 -20.06 -30.68 -6.91
CA PRO A 744 -20.18 -31.62 -8.01
C PRO A 744 -19.89 -33.04 -7.50
N PRO A 745 -20.57 -34.07 -8.03
CA PRO A 745 -20.13 -35.44 -7.81
C PRO A 745 -18.74 -35.62 -8.44
N CYS A 746 -17.74 -35.89 -7.61
CA CYS A 746 -16.40 -36.22 -8.07
C CYS A 746 -16.44 -37.63 -8.67
N GLN A 747 -16.40 -37.75 -10.00
CA GLN A 747 -16.44 -39.05 -10.69
C GLN A 747 -15.17 -39.87 -10.40
N ASP A 748 -14.02 -39.20 -10.25
CA ASP A 748 -12.73 -39.80 -9.86
C ASP A 748 -12.08 -39.02 -8.69
N PRO A 749 -12.13 -39.53 -7.45
CA PRO A 749 -11.55 -38.84 -6.30
C PRO A 749 -10.01 -38.86 -6.33
N PRO A 750 -9.33 -37.76 -5.92
CA PRO A 750 -7.87 -37.68 -5.92
C PRO A 750 -7.24 -38.69 -4.96
N ARG A 751 -6.03 -39.18 -5.29
CA ARG A 751 -5.24 -40.02 -4.37
C ARG A 751 -4.93 -39.23 -3.11
N THR A 752 -5.53 -39.63 -2.00
CA THR A 752 -5.54 -38.88 -0.74
C THR A 752 -4.71 -39.58 0.33
N GLY A 753 -3.70 -38.89 0.86
CA GLY A 753 -2.88 -39.36 1.99
C GLY A 753 -3.15 -38.56 3.27
N LEU A 754 -3.50 -39.23 4.37
CA LEU A 754 -3.67 -38.59 5.68
C LEU A 754 -2.49 -38.89 6.59
N HIS A 755 -1.90 -37.85 7.18
CA HIS A 755 -0.94 -37.98 8.25
C HIS A 755 -1.56 -37.57 9.59
N ILE A 756 -1.52 -38.49 10.56
CA ILE A 756 -2.03 -38.27 11.92
C ILE A 756 -0.90 -38.51 12.91
N HIS A 757 -0.46 -37.45 13.59
CA HIS A 757 0.53 -37.59 14.67
C HIS A 757 -0.16 -37.77 16.05
N ILE A 758 0.08 -38.91 16.71
CA ILE A 758 -0.50 -39.26 18.02
C ILE A 758 0.59 -39.26 19.10
N TYR A 759 0.64 -38.19 19.90
CA TYR A 759 1.48 -38.12 21.11
C TYR A 759 0.81 -38.77 22.34
N ASN A 760 -0.51 -38.61 22.47
CA ASN A 760 -1.31 -39.27 23.49
C ASN A 760 -2.28 -40.28 22.86
N GLY A 761 -1.98 -41.57 23.05
CA GLY A 761 -2.82 -42.67 22.58
C GLY A 761 -4.30 -42.56 22.96
N ALA A 762 -4.66 -41.91 24.08
CA ALA A 762 -6.06 -41.75 24.50
C ALA A 762 -6.90 -40.94 23.50
N LEU A 763 -6.28 -40.09 22.68
CA LEU A 763 -6.98 -39.30 21.66
C LEU A 763 -7.17 -40.06 20.34
N ALA A 764 -6.55 -41.22 20.16
CA ALA A 764 -6.62 -41.99 18.91
C ALA A 764 -8.05 -42.35 18.48
N GLN A 765 -8.93 -42.63 19.46
CA GLN A 765 -10.33 -42.98 19.21
C GLN A 765 -11.13 -41.80 18.60
N GLU A 766 -10.78 -40.56 18.91
CA GLU A 766 -11.42 -39.38 18.32
C GLU A 766 -11.19 -39.35 16.80
N PHE A 767 -9.96 -39.63 16.36
CA PHE A 767 -9.60 -39.66 14.94
C PHE A 767 -10.26 -40.82 14.20
N SER A 768 -10.29 -42.04 14.76
CA SER A 768 -10.90 -43.17 14.09
C SER A 768 -12.40 -42.93 13.80
N ARG A 769 -13.10 -42.21 14.69
CA ARG A 769 -14.51 -41.81 14.47
C ARG A 769 -14.70 -40.90 13.27
N TYR A 770 -13.81 -39.92 13.05
CA TYR A 770 -13.87 -39.08 11.84
C TYR A 770 -13.60 -39.90 10.59
N LEU A 771 -12.61 -40.80 10.63
CA LEU A 771 -12.20 -41.60 9.48
C LEU A 771 -13.19 -42.69 9.09
N GLN A 772 -14.01 -43.20 10.02
CA GLN A 772 -15.08 -44.15 9.73
C GLN A 772 -16.09 -43.61 8.70
N GLN A 773 -16.31 -42.30 8.69
CA GLN A 773 -17.26 -41.63 7.80
C GLN A 773 -16.56 -40.89 6.65
N PHE A 774 -15.27 -41.09 6.44
CA PHE A 774 -14.49 -40.35 5.46
C PHE A 774 -15.09 -40.53 4.05
N PRO A 775 -15.32 -39.45 3.26
CA PRO A 775 -16.19 -39.50 2.10
C PRO A 775 -15.53 -40.00 0.80
N VAL A 776 -14.25 -40.37 0.83
CA VAL A 776 -13.48 -40.89 -0.32
C VAL A 776 -12.51 -41.97 0.13
N PRO A 777 -11.97 -42.82 -0.77
CA PRO A 777 -10.86 -43.71 -0.45
C PRO A 777 -9.59 -42.95 -0.07
N PHE A 778 -8.82 -43.45 0.90
CA PHE A 778 -7.62 -42.78 1.39
C PHE A 778 -6.58 -43.76 1.93
N ASP A 779 -5.32 -43.31 2.03
CA ASP A 779 -4.27 -43.97 2.80
C ASP A 779 -3.97 -43.17 4.07
N VAL A 780 -3.65 -43.84 5.18
CA VAL A 780 -3.37 -43.16 6.45
C VAL A 780 -2.03 -43.59 7.05
N PHE A 781 -1.24 -42.60 7.42
CA PHE A 781 0.02 -42.72 8.14
C PHE A 781 -0.20 -42.20 9.57
N VAL A 782 -0.07 -43.09 10.55
CA VAL A 782 -0.20 -42.77 11.97
C VAL A 782 1.19 -42.79 12.60
N THR A 783 1.73 -41.62 12.93
CA THR A 783 3.00 -41.53 13.67
C THR A 783 2.73 -41.47 15.17
N HIS A 784 3.54 -42.16 15.98
CA HIS A 784 3.38 -42.17 17.43
C HIS A 784 4.73 -42.20 18.16
N VAL A 785 4.75 -41.74 19.41
CA VAL A 785 5.99 -41.68 20.21
C VAL A 785 6.15 -42.91 21.11
N LYS A 786 5.09 -43.25 21.86
CA LYS A 786 5.14 -44.27 22.90
C LYS A 786 4.95 -45.66 22.30
N ALA A 787 5.90 -46.57 22.53
CA ALA A 787 5.80 -47.95 22.05
C ALA A 787 4.53 -48.66 22.57
N ALA A 788 4.10 -48.35 23.79
CA ALA A 788 2.90 -48.91 24.42
C ALA A 788 1.60 -48.59 23.65
N ASP A 789 1.55 -47.49 22.90
CA ASP A 789 0.36 -47.10 22.14
C ASP A 789 0.19 -47.94 20.86
N ARG A 790 1.23 -48.66 20.40
CA ARG A 790 1.25 -49.35 19.09
C ARG A 790 0.09 -50.34 18.92
N CYS A 791 -0.13 -51.21 19.90
CA CYS A 791 -1.21 -52.21 19.84
C CYS A 791 -2.58 -51.53 19.79
N HIS A 792 -2.80 -50.50 20.61
CA HIS A 792 -4.04 -49.73 20.61
C HIS A 792 -4.30 -49.04 19.27
N LEU A 793 -3.26 -48.45 18.67
CA LEU A 793 -3.35 -47.80 17.35
C LEU A 793 -3.63 -48.83 16.23
N GLN A 794 -3.01 -50.01 16.26
CA GLN A 794 -3.29 -51.08 15.28
C GLN A 794 -4.75 -51.56 15.36
N THR A 795 -5.33 -51.60 16.56
CA THR A 795 -6.74 -51.96 16.76
C THR A 795 -7.70 -50.89 16.25
N LEU A 796 -7.35 -49.61 16.38
CA LEU A 796 -8.22 -48.51 15.95
C LEU A 796 -8.07 -48.13 14.48
N PHE A 797 -6.88 -48.30 13.92
CA PHE A 797 -6.55 -47.98 12.54
C PHE A 797 -6.24 -49.28 11.80
N ASN A 798 -7.29 -49.89 11.25
CA ASN A 798 -7.21 -51.01 10.32
C ASN A 798 -8.39 -50.92 9.35
N GLN A 799 -8.38 -51.75 8.31
CA GLN A 799 -9.38 -51.71 7.23
C GLN A 799 -10.76 -52.19 7.69
N ASP A 800 -10.85 -53.01 8.75
CA ASP A 800 -12.13 -53.46 9.30
C ASP A 800 -12.87 -52.31 10.01
N VAL A 801 -12.12 -51.45 10.71
CA VAL A 801 -12.66 -50.26 11.39
C VAL A 801 -12.81 -49.08 10.44
N LEU A 802 -11.94 -48.96 9.44
CA LEU A 802 -11.89 -47.84 8.49
C LEU A 802 -12.22 -48.33 7.08
N PRO A 803 -13.51 -48.41 6.70
CA PRO A 803 -13.96 -49.15 5.51
C PRO A 803 -13.47 -48.57 4.17
N ARG A 804 -12.93 -47.34 4.18
CA ARG A 804 -12.39 -46.67 3.00
C ARG A 804 -10.87 -46.45 3.04
N ALA A 805 -10.20 -46.94 4.08
CA ALA A 805 -8.75 -46.93 4.14
C ALA A 805 -8.19 -48.01 3.18
N ARG A 806 -7.39 -47.61 2.20
CA ARG A 806 -6.71 -48.53 1.27
C ARG A 806 -5.40 -49.05 1.86
N ALA A 807 -4.65 -48.21 2.56
CA ALA A 807 -3.49 -48.61 3.34
C ALA A 807 -3.47 -47.93 4.72
N VAL A 808 -2.97 -48.65 5.73
CA VAL A 808 -2.72 -48.11 7.07
C VAL A 808 -1.27 -48.39 7.47
N THR A 809 -0.51 -47.33 7.73
CA THR A 809 0.89 -47.41 8.13
C THR A 809 1.07 -46.79 9.52
N ILE A 810 1.58 -47.57 10.48
CA ILE A 810 1.84 -47.11 11.85
C ILE A 810 3.35 -47.05 12.09
N VAL A 811 3.86 -45.84 12.32
CA VAL A 811 5.30 -45.54 12.43
C VAL A 811 5.62 -44.99 13.82
N GLN A 812 6.58 -45.58 14.52
CA GLN A 812 7.08 -45.01 15.77
C GLN A 812 8.17 -43.97 15.45
N THR A 813 8.07 -42.78 16.06
CA THR A 813 9.02 -41.66 15.88
C THR A 813 9.58 -41.18 17.23
N PRO A 814 10.78 -40.57 17.26
CA PRO A 814 11.30 -39.93 18.46
C PRO A 814 10.39 -38.80 19.00
N ASN A 815 10.49 -38.49 20.29
CA ASN A 815 9.81 -37.34 20.89
C ASN A 815 10.57 -36.04 20.61
N ARG A 816 10.58 -35.59 19.35
CA ARG A 816 11.27 -34.37 18.91
C ARG A 816 10.40 -33.61 17.90
N GLY A 817 10.45 -32.28 17.97
CA GLY A 817 9.84 -31.40 16.96
C GLY A 817 8.32 -31.43 16.89
N ARG A 818 7.65 -31.86 17.97
CA ARG A 818 6.17 -31.98 18.08
C ARG A 818 5.56 -32.77 16.92
N ASP A 819 4.52 -32.24 16.29
CA ASP A 819 3.86 -32.80 15.10
C ASP A 819 4.67 -32.61 13.81
N VAL A 820 5.56 -31.61 13.77
CA VAL A 820 6.26 -31.16 12.56
C VAL A 820 7.38 -32.12 12.14
N ALA A 821 8.23 -32.57 13.06
CA ALA A 821 9.31 -33.50 12.70
C ALA A 821 8.79 -34.88 12.28
N PRO A 822 7.81 -35.51 12.96
CA PRO A 822 7.16 -36.73 12.46
C PRO A 822 6.53 -36.56 11.08
N TRP A 823 5.96 -35.39 10.79
CA TRP A 823 5.41 -35.07 9.47
C TRP A 823 6.49 -34.93 8.40
N LEU A 824 7.48 -34.06 8.59
CA LEU A 824 8.49 -33.75 7.56
C LEU A 824 9.58 -34.82 7.49
N SER A 825 10.23 -35.11 8.62
CA SER A 825 11.37 -36.02 8.72
C SER A 825 10.96 -37.49 8.81
N GLY A 826 9.78 -37.79 9.37
CA GLY A 826 9.32 -39.17 9.56
C GLY A 826 8.72 -39.78 8.30
N ILE A 827 7.77 -39.08 7.68
CA ILE A 827 6.94 -39.63 6.59
C ILE A 827 6.79 -38.68 5.39
N GLY A 828 7.46 -37.51 5.39
CA GLY A 828 7.27 -36.47 4.38
C GLY A 828 7.59 -36.92 2.95
N GLN A 829 8.57 -37.83 2.79
CA GLN A 829 8.91 -38.43 1.49
C GLN A 829 7.77 -39.29 0.93
N ALA A 830 7.10 -40.09 1.79
CA ALA A 830 6.00 -40.95 1.36
C ALA A 830 4.76 -40.14 0.93
N LEU A 831 4.55 -38.96 1.52
CA LEU A 831 3.42 -38.09 1.16
C LEU A 831 3.51 -37.48 -0.24
N GLN A 832 4.68 -37.50 -0.88
CA GLN A 832 4.87 -36.92 -2.20
C GLN A 832 4.16 -37.69 -3.33
N GLU A 833 3.80 -38.96 -3.09
CA GLU A 833 3.14 -39.82 -4.08
C GLU A 833 1.63 -39.55 -4.24
N TYR A 834 1.07 -38.65 -3.43
CA TYR A 834 -0.36 -38.36 -3.37
C TYR A 834 -0.70 -37.07 -4.11
N ASP A 835 -1.94 -37.00 -4.62
CA ASP A 835 -2.46 -35.80 -5.25
C ASP A 835 -2.78 -34.73 -4.20
N LEU A 836 -3.33 -35.14 -3.06
CA LEU A 836 -3.67 -34.31 -1.92
C LEU A 836 -3.32 -35.00 -0.60
N CYS A 837 -2.88 -34.21 0.36
CA CYS A 837 -2.61 -34.67 1.71
C CYS A 837 -3.35 -33.85 2.76
N CYS A 838 -3.70 -34.49 3.88
CA CYS A 838 -4.19 -33.83 5.08
C CYS A 838 -3.25 -34.14 6.24
N HIS A 839 -2.71 -33.11 6.89
CA HIS A 839 -1.93 -33.26 8.11
C HIS A 839 -2.75 -32.82 9.32
N VAL A 840 -2.88 -33.71 10.32
CA VAL A 840 -3.56 -33.44 11.59
C VAL A 840 -2.79 -34.09 12.75
N HIS A 841 -3.06 -33.69 14.00
CA HIS A 841 -2.38 -34.26 15.15
C HIS A 841 -3.19 -34.21 16.46
N ALA A 842 -2.85 -35.09 17.40
CA ALA A 842 -3.49 -35.20 18.73
C ALA A 842 -3.01 -34.11 19.69
N LYS A 843 -3.39 -32.85 19.43
CA LYS A 843 -3.03 -31.70 20.26
C LYS A 843 -3.87 -31.63 21.54
N GLU A 844 -3.25 -31.64 22.71
CA GLU A 844 -3.96 -31.42 23.97
C GLU A 844 -4.02 -29.94 24.38
N SER A 845 -2.99 -29.16 24.04
CA SER A 845 -2.84 -27.74 24.44
C SER A 845 -3.17 -27.49 25.91
N VAL A 846 -2.70 -28.37 26.82
CA VAL A 846 -3.05 -28.37 28.27
C VAL A 846 -2.83 -27.01 28.94
N GLN A 847 -1.91 -26.21 28.42
CA GLN A 847 -1.60 -24.86 28.91
C GLN A 847 -2.69 -23.82 28.62
N MET A 848 -3.62 -24.13 27.71
CA MET A 848 -4.74 -23.28 27.31
C MET A 848 -6.05 -23.92 27.75
N GLY A 849 -6.89 -23.20 28.50
CA GLY A 849 -8.18 -23.71 29.00
C GLY A 849 -9.22 -24.09 27.91
N PHE A 850 -8.91 -23.86 26.64
CA PHE A 850 -9.75 -24.17 25.47
C PHE A 850 -9.13 -25.21 24.51
N GLY A 851 -8.03 -25.87 24.89
CA GLY A 851 -7.29 -26.80 24.04
C GLY A 851 -8.14 -27.88 23.35
N PRO A 852 -9.01 -28.61 24.07
CA PRO A 852 -9.91 -29.60 23.47
C PRO A 852 -10.87 -29.01 22.45
N SER A 853 -11.54 -27.89 22.76
CA SER A 853 -12.48 -27.24 21.83
C SER A 853 -11.80 -26.72 20.57
N TRP A 854 -10.56 -26.24 20.68
CA TRP A 854 -9.77 -25.83 19.52
C TRP A 854 -9.41 -27.03 18.63
N ARG A 855 -9.01 -28.17 19.22
CA ARG A 855 -8.77 -29.40 18.46
C ARG A 855 -10.04 -29.85 17.73
N THR A 856 -11.17 -29.95 18.44
CA THR A 856 -12.44 -30.33 17.82
C THR A 856 -12.83 -29.39 16.68
N TYR A 857 -12.63 -28.08 16.84
CA TYR A 857 -12.85 -27.10 15.76
C TYR A 857 -12.00 -27.39 14.51
N LEU A 858 -10.71 -27.68 14.68
CA LEU A 858 -9.81 -28.01 13.56
C LEU A 858 -10.23 -29.32 12.89
N LEU A 859 -10.47 -30.38 13.68
CA LEU A 859 -10.87 -31.69 13.14
C LEU A 859 -12.22 -31.63 12.44
N ASP A 860 -13.19 -30.90 12.99
CA ASP A 860 -14.50 -30.72 12.37
C ASP A 860 -14.40 -30.08 10.99
N ASN A 861 -13.54 -29.07 10.83
CA ASN A 861 -13.34 -28.38 9.56
C ASN A 861 -12.39 -29.10 8.58
N LEU A 862 -11.65 -30.13 9.03
CA LEU A 862 -10.67 -30.82 8.18
C LEU A 862 -11.08 -32.26 7.83
N LEU A 863 -11.81 -32.95 8.72
CA LEU A 863 -12.06 -34.39 8.61
C LEU A 863 -13.55 -34.77 8.56
N ARG A 864 -14.50 -33.89 8.92
CA ARG A 864 -15.92 -34.23 8.77
C ARG A 864 -16.27 -34.46 7.30
N PRO A 865 -17.21 -35.38 7.01
CA PRO A 865 -17.53 -35.74 5.63
C PRO A 865 -17.93 -34.54 4.77
N GLU A 866 -18.69 -33.59 5.32
CA GLU A 866 -19.12 -32.38 4.63
C GLU A 866 -17.93 -31.46 4.33
N ALA A 867 -17.06 -31.23 5.31
CA ALA A 867 -15.89 -30.36 5.15
C ALA A 867 -14.86 -30.94 4.17
N VAL A 868 -14.66 -32.26 4.20
CA VAL A 868 -13.78 -32.94 3.24
C VAL A 868 -14.35 -32.80 1.82
N ARG A 869 -15.66 -33.05 1.60
CA ARG A 869 -16.28 -32.86 0.28
C ARG A 869 -16.09 -31.44 -0.25
N THR A 870 -16.34 -30.42 0.58
CA THR A 870 -16.15 -29.02 0.20
C THR A 870 -14.69 -28.69 -0.09
N THR A 871 -13.75 -29.22 0.70
CA THR A 871 -12.31 -29.03 0.50
C THR A 871 -11.85 -29.65 -0.82
N LEU A 872 -12.26 -30.88 -1.12
CA LEU A 872 -11.94 -31.54 -2.38
C LEU A 872 -12.54 -30.79 -3.58
N ALA A 873 -13.77 -30.27 -3.47
CA ALA A 873 -14.37 -29.43 -4.50
C ALA A 873 -13.58 -28.14 -4.74
N ALA A 874 -13.04 -27.52 -3.69
CA ALA A 874 -12.18 -26.34 -3.80
C ALA A 874 -10.88 -26.65 -4.57
N PHE A 875 -10.18 -27.75 -4.24
CA PHE A 875 -8.97 -28.17 -4.96
C PHE A 875 -9.25 -28.58 -6.41
N ALA A 876 -10.42 -29.17 -6.68
CA ALA A 876 -10.81 -29.52 -8.05
C ALA A 876 -11.12 -28.28 -8.89
N LYS A 877 -11.73 -27.25 -8.28
CA LYS A 877 -12.07 -25.99 -8.95
C LYS A 877 -10.84 -25.12 -9.27
N ASP A 878 -9.85 -25.11 -8.39
CA ASP A 878 -8.63 -24.31 -8.55
C ASP A 878 -7.37 -25.19 -8.54
N PRO A 879 -6.81 -25.54 -9.72
CA PRO A 879 -5.58 -26.32 -9.82
C PRO A 879 -4.37 -25.70 -9.12
N LEU A 880 -4.36 -24.37 -8.97
CA LEU A 880 -3.30 -23.62 -8.29
C LEU A 880 -3.54 -23.51 -6.77
N LEU A 881 -4.63 -24.05 -6.24
CA LEU A 881 -4.81 -24.13 -4.79
C LEU A 881 -3.83 -25.14 -4.21
N GLY A 882 -2.94 -24.66 -3.33
CA GLY A 882 -1.87 -25.47 -2.74
C GLY A 882 -2.08 -25.78 -1.27
N CYS A 883 -2.71 -24.88 -0.48
CA CYS A 883 -3.02 -25.13 0.93
C CYS A 883 -4.42 -24.61 1.31
N ILE A 884 -5.14 -25.40 2.10
CA ILE A 884 -6.40 -25.02 2.76
C ILE A 884 -6.32 -25.29 4.26
N PHE A 885 -6.72 -24.32 5.08
CA PHE A 885 -6.90 -24.49 6.52
C PHE A 885 -8.13 -23.75 7.07
N PRO A 886 -8.65 -24.11 8.25
CA PRO A 886 -9.75 -23.36 8.87
C PRO A 886 -9.32 -21.96 9.25
N SER A 887 -10.25 -21.02 9.30
CA SER A 887 -9.96 -19.68 9.83
C SER A 887 -9.43 -19.76 11.28
N ILE A 888 -8.70 -18.74 11.72
CA ILE A 888 -8.12 -18.77 13.06
C ILE A 888 -9.23 -18.91 14.12
N TYR A 889 -9.07 -19.88 15.02
CA TYR A 889 -10.03 -20.15 16.08
C TYR A 889 -10.23 -18.93 16.98
N THR A 890 -11.47 -18.55 17.24
CA THR A 890 -11.83 -17.28 17.92
C THR A 890 -11.12 -17.09 19.25
N CYS A 891 -11.12 -18.09 20.14
CA CYS A 891 -10.43 -17.94 21.44
C CYS A 891 -8.91 -17.80 21.29
N LEU A 892 -8.31 -18.44 20.27
CA LEU A 892 -6.90 -18.26 19.99
C LEU A 892 -6.62 -16.84 19.46
N ARG A 893 -7.47 -16.37 18.54
CA ARG A 893 -7.40 -15.00 18.02
C ARG A 893 -7.47 -13.98 19.16
N ASP A 894 -8.39 -14.16 20.10
CA ASP A 894 -8.55 -13.28 21.27
C ASP A 894 -7.31 -13.29 22.16
N VAL A 895 -6.72 -14.45 22.43
CA VAL A 895 -5.46 -14.55 23.17
C VAL A 895 -4.33 -13.83 22.42
N MET A 896 -4.22 -14.01 21.11
CA MET A 896 -3.18 -13.34 20.31
C MET A 896 -3.35 -11.82 20.28
N LEU A 897 -4.60 -11.34 20.25
CA LEU A 897 -4.93 -9.93 20.38
C LEU A 897 -4.60 -9.39 21.78
N ASP A 898 -4.92 -10.15 22.84
CA ASP A 898 -4.69 -9.75 24.23
C ASP A 898 -3.20 -9.74 24.61
N VAL A 899 -2.43 -10.72 24.10
CA VAL A 899 -1.01 -10.88 24.39
C VAL A 899 -0.15 -10.02 23.46
N ALA A 900 -0.65 -9.68 22.27
CA ALA A 900 0.00 -8.82 21.28
C ALA A 900 1.42 -9.26 20.85
N VAL A 901 1.67 -10.57 20.82
CA VAL A 901 2.91 -11.15 20.26
C VAL A 901 2.82 -11.15 18.72
N PRO A 902 3.89 -10.77 17.98
CA PRO A 902 3.90 -10.82 16.52
C PRO A 902 3.49 -12.19 15.98
N LEU A 903 2.81 -12.27 14.83
CA LEU A 903 2.31 -13.56 14.33
C LEU A 903 3.42 -14.47 13.78
N TYR A 904 4.56 -13.90 13.37
CA TYR A 904 5.79 -14.64 13.12
C TYR A 904 6.42 -15.22 14.39
N GLY A 905 5.91 -14.81 15.55
CA GLY A 905 6.26 -15.27 16.89
C GLY A 905 7.41 -14.48 17.54
N SER A 906 8.25 -15.13 18.35
CA SER A 906 9.27 -14.48 19.19
C SER A 906 10.55 -15.32 19.28
N ASN A 907 11.62 -14.76 19.87
CA ASN A 907 12.87 -15.49 20.15
C ASN A 907 13.51 -16.12 18.88
N GLU A 908 13.98 -15.28 17.94
CA GLU A 908 14.68 -15.69 16.70
C GLU A 908 13.84 -16.44 15.65
N GLU A 909 12.55 -16.69 15.86
CA GLU A 909 11.70 -17.41 14.88
C GLU A 909 11.68 -16.75 13.50
N TYR A 910 11.72 -15.42 13.41
CA TYR A 910 11.86 -14.72 12.13
C TYR A 910 13.13 -15.12 11.38
N ARG A 911 14.25 -15.24 12.09
CA ARG A 911 15.55 -15.67 11.53
C ARG A 911 15.50 -17.14 11.09
N MET A 912 14.80 -17.99 11.85
CA MET A 912 14.60 -19.40 11.49
C MET A 912 13.73 -19.53 10.23
N ILE A 913 12.63 -18.76 10.13
CA ILE A 913 11.76 -18.75 8.94
C ILE A 913 12.54 -18.32 7.71
N THR A 914 13.24 -17.19 7.78
CA THR A 914 14.03 -16.66 6.65
C THR A 914 15.20 -17.58 6.30
N GLY A 915 15.85 -18.20 7.28
CA GLY A 915 16.88 -19.23 7.06
C GLY A 915 16.36 -20.50 6.39
N LEU A 916 15.15 -20.96 6.75
CA LEU A 916 14.49 -22.10 6.09
C LEU A 916 14.16 -21.79 4.63
N LEU A 917 13.61 -20.60 4.35
CA LEU A 917 13.34 -20.16 2.98
C LEU A 917 14.62 -20.13 2.14
N ALA A 918 15.72 -19.59 2.68
CA ALA A 918 17.02 -19.60 2.02
C ALA A 918 17.54 -21.02 1.77
N ARG A 919 17.40 -21.94 2.75
CA ARG A 919 17.79 -23.35 2.60
C ARG A 919 17.00 -24.07 1.48
N MET A 920 15.79 -23.63 1.19
CA MET A 920 14.96 -24.13 0.10
C MET A 920 15.18 -23.38 -1.23
N GLU A 921 16.19 -22.51 -1.32
CA GLU A 921 16.46 -21.65 -2.48
C GLU A 921 15.28 -20.74 -2.86
N LEU A 922 14.48 -20.36 -1.87
CA LEU A 922 13.34 -19.47 -2.03
C LEU A 922 13.67 -18.06 -1.51
N PRO A 923 12.95 -17.01 -1.97
CA PRO A 923 13.13 -15.65 -1.46
C PRO A 923 13.00 -15.59 0.07
N ALA A 924 14.11 -15.22 0.73
CA ALA A 924 14.28 -15.23 2.18
C ALA A 924 13.72 -13.97 2.89
N THR A 925 12.87 -13.22 2.22
CA THR A 925 12.09 -12.11 2.79
C THR A 925 10.82 -12.66 3.42
N TYR A 926 10.34 -12.07 4.50
CA TYR A 926 9.06 -12.42 5.12
C TYR A 926 8.38 -11.16 5.64
N GLY A 927 7.39 -10.69 4.89
CA GLY A 927 6.65 -9.45 5.19
C GLY A 927 5.39 -9.71 6.00
N ARG A 928 4.80 -8.63 6.53
CA ARG A 928 3.58 -8.71 7.35
C ARG A 928 2.36 -9.21 6.57
N SER A 929 2.23 -8.78 5.32
CA SER A 929 1.18 -9.20 4.39
C SER A 929 1.16 -10.72 4.14
N GLU A 930 2.30 -11.39 4.30
CA GLU A 930 2.45 -12.83 4.10
C GLU A 930 2.18 -13.64 5.38
N GLN A 931 1.89 -12.99 6.51
CA GLN A 931 1.57 -13.68 7.76
C GLN A 931 0.15 -14.26 7.67
N PHE A 932 0.05 -15.46 7.10
CA PHE A 932 -1.20 -16.20 6.96
C PHE A 932 -0.92 -17.69 7.05
N PHE A 933 -1.29 -18.31 8.16
CA PHE A 933 -0.93 -19.69 8.45
C PHE A 933 -1.99 -20.43 9.26
N SER A 934 -1.89 -21.76 9.22
CA SER A 934 -2.73 -22.64 10.02
C SER A 934 -2.30 -22.60 11.48
N GLY A 935 -3.06 -21.91 12.34
CA GLY A 935 -2.86 -21.98 13.78
C GLY A 935 -3.03 -23.43 14.26
N GLY A 936 -1.94 -24.05 14.70
CA GLY A 936 -1.86 -25.45 15.11
C GLY A 936 -1.42 -26.43 14.03
N THR A 937 -0.92 -25.98 12.88
CA THR A 937 -0.29 -26.84 11.84
C THR A 937 -1.19 -27.97 11.32
N MET A 938 -2.52 -27.82 11.31
CA MET A 938 -3.46 -28.79 10.75
C MET A 938 -4.12 -28.26 9.48
N PHE A 939 -3.87 -28.88 8.33
CA PHE A 939 -4.30 -28.34 7.05
C PHE A 939 -4.28 -29.39 5.93
N TRP A 940 -5.01 -29.09 4.86
CA TRP A 940 -4.95 -29.80 3.59
C TRP A 940 -3.95 -29.12 2.65
N TYR A 941 -3.21 -29.91 1.88
CA TYR A 941 -2.27 -29.38 0.90
C TYR A 941 -2.03 -30.30 -0.28
N ARG A 942 -1.57 -29.70 -1.38
CA ARG A 942 -1.00 -30.42 -2.53
C ARG A 942 0.49 -30.63 -2.27
N PRO A 943 1.02 -31.87 -2.29
CA PRO A 943 2.45 -32.10 -2.03
C PRO A 943 3.37 -31.31 -2.95
N GLN A 944 3.02 -31.16 -4.23
CA GLN A 944 3.76 -30.35 -5.21
C GLN A 944 3.89 -28.86 -4.81
N ALA A 945 2.92 -28.31 -4.08
CA ALA A 945 2.96 -26.93 -3.59
C ALA A 945 3.96 -26.76 -2.43
N LEU A 946 4.23 -27.84 -1.68
CA LEU A 946 5.15 -27.86 -0.55
C LEU A 946 6.44 -28.65 -0.82
N GLN A 947 6.69 -29.04 -2.07
CA GLN A 947 7.81 -29.91 -2.45
C GLN A 947 9.16 -29.45 -1.86
N PRO A 948 9.58 -28.17 -1.96
CA PRO A 948 10.85 -27.73 -1.37
C PRO A 948 10.92 -27.97 0.14
N LEU A 949 9.79 -27.87 0.85
CA LEU A 949 9.72 -28.13 2.29
C LEU A 949 9.80 -29.62 2.62
N LEU A 950 9.18 -30.48 1.80
CA LEU A 950 9.23 -31.93 1.98
C LEU A 950 10.61 -32.50 1.62
N GLU A 951 11.37 -31.83 0.76
CA GLU A 951 12.70 -32.24 0.28
C GLU A 951 13.87 -31.53 0.98
N CYS A 952 13.62 -30.55 1.87
CA CYS A 952 14.68 -29.74 2.47
C CYS A 952 15.66 -30.49 3.40
N GLY A 953 15.47 -31.80 3.58
CA GLY A 953 16.39 -32.68 4.30
C GLY A 953 16.47 -32.42 5.81
N LEU A 954 15.36 -32.00 6.44
CA LEU A 954 15.29 -31.85 7.88
C LEU A 954 15.36 -33.22 8.56
N ARG A 955 16.23 -33.36 9.55
CA ARG A 955 16.37 -34.57 10.37
C ARG A 955 15.78 -34.35 11.76
N PHE A 956 15.47 -35.42 12.48
CA PHE A 956 14.97 -35.32 13.85
C PHE A 956 15.95 -34.57 14.79
N GLU A 957 17.26 -34.67 14.54
CA GLU A 957 18.31 -34.01 15.32
C GLU A 957 18.35 -32.49 15.12
N ASP A 958 17.76 -31.97 14.04
CA ASP A 958 17.64 -30.53 13.80
C ASP A 958 16.61 -29.89 14.76
N PHE A 959 15.79 -30.72 15.43
CA PHE A 959 14.84 -30.31 16.45
C PHE A 959 15.40 -30.57 17.86
N PRO A 960 15.25 -29.64 18.81
CA PRO A 960 15.69 -29.86 20.19
C PRO A 960 14.96 -31.04 20.86
N GLU A 961 15.59 -31.63 21.88
CA GLU A 961 14.94 -32.64 22.73
C GLU A 961 13.75 -32.04 23.49
N GLU A 962 12.65 -32.77 23.54
CA GLU A 962 11.49 -32.42 24.35
C GLU A 962 11.79 -32.60 25.86
N PRO A 963 11.22 -31.77 26.75
CA PRO A 963 10.18 -30.78 26.49
C PRO A 963 10.71 -29.41 26.00
N ILE A 964 10.18 -28.93 24.87
CA ILE A 964 10.49 -27.59 24.34
C ILE A 964 9.43 -26.56 24.75
N GLY A 965 9.84 -25.30 24.94
CA GLY A 965 8.97 -24.18 25.36
C GLY A 965 7.89 -23.79 24.34
N VAL A 966 7.10 -22.75 24.63
CA VAL A 966 5.96 -22.30 23.78
C VAL A 966 6.35 -21.47 22.54
N GLY A 967 7.65 -21.34 22.27
CA GLY A 967 8.22 -20.60 21.14
C GLY A 967 9.74 -20.69 21.13
N GLY A 968 10.38 -20.14 20.09
CA GLY A 968 11.82 -20.05 19.92
C GLY A 968 12.50 -21.33 19.42
N THR A 969 11.78 -22.19 18.71
CA THR A 969 12.36 -23.41 18.13
C THR A 969 11.95 -23.60 16.68
N LEU A 970 12.68 -24.46 15.97
CA LEU A 970 12.44 -24.77 14.56
C LEU A 970 11.00 -25.24 14.28
N ALA A 971 10.40 -26.01 15.19
CA ALA A 971 9.01 -26.46 15.07
C ALA A 971 8.01 -25.28 15.07
N HIS A 972 8.25 -24.24 15.87
CA HIS A 972 7.38 -23.05 15.89
C HIS A 972 7.56 -22.18 14.65
N ALA A 973 8.79 -22.05 14.15
CA ALA A 973 9.05 -21.40 12.87
C ALA A 973 8.31 -22.11 11.72
N LEU A 974 8.39 -23.45 11.68
CA LEU A 974 7.78 -24.28 10.64
C LEU A 974 6.24 -24.22 10.62
N GLU A 975 5.55 -23.89 11.71
CA GLU A 975 4.09 -23.64 11.67
C GLU A 975 3.72 -22.47 10.71
N ARG A 976 4.65 -21.53 10.46
CA ARG A 976 4.43 -20.37 9.56
C ARG A 976 4.91 -20.61 8.12
N VAL A 977 5.71 -21.65 7.88
CA VAL A 977 6.45 -21.85 6.62
C VAL A 977 5.61 -22.44 5.47
N PRO A 978 4.70 -23.42 5.66
CA PRO A 978 3.99 -24.06 4.56
C PRO A 978 3.27 -23.08 3.63
N PRO A 979 2.50 -22.09 4.14
CA PRO A 979 1.87 -21.08 3.29
C PRO A 979 2.88 -20.25 2.47
N LEU A 980 4.04 -19.94 3.05
CA LEU A 980 5.09 -19.17 2.39
C LEU A 980 5.74 -19.94 1.25
N VAL A 981 5.99 -21.23 1.44
CA VAL A 981 6.53 -22.14 0.41
C VAL A 981 5.51 -22.31 -0.72
N CYS A 982 4.24 -22.52 -0.35
CA CYS A 982 3.13 -22.63 -1.28
C CYS A 982 3.03 -21.40 -2.21
N THR A 983 3.00 -20.19 -1.65
CA THR A 983 2.91 -18.96 -2.45
C THR A 983 4.15 -18.69 -3.30
N ARG A 984 5.36 -18.97 -2.80
CA ARG A 984 6.61 -18.81 -3.57
C ARG A 984 6.74 -19.79 -4.74
N ARG A 985 6.02 -20.92 -4.67
CA ARG A 985 5.88 -21.88 -5.78
C ARG A 985 4.76 -21.53 -6.77
N GLY A 986 4.11 -20.38 -6.61
CA GLY A 986 3.03 -19.92 -7.47
C GLY A 986 1.64 -20.50 -7.14
N TYR A 987 1.52 -21.23 -6.03
CA TYR A 987 0.24 -21.74 -5.55
C TYR A 987 -0.47 -20.74 -4.65
N ARG A 988 -1.77 -20.96 -4.43
CA ARG A 988 -2.64 -20.15 -3.58
C ARG A 988 -2.85 -20.84 -2.24
N VAL A 989 -2.96 -20.01 -1.21
CA VAL A 989 -3.35 -20.43 0.14
C VAL A 989 -4.71 -19.83 0.45
N ARG A 990 -5.61 -20.63 1.01
CA ARG A 990 -6.95 -20.17 1.39
C ARG A 990 -7.34 -20.67 2.77
N SER A 991 -8.19 -19.90 3.44
CA SER A 991 -8.96 -20.40 4.57
C SER A 991 -10.35 -20.85 4.11
N LEU A 992 -10.83 -21.95 4.68
CA LEU A 992 -12.16 -22.49 4.46
C LEU A 992 -12.72 -22.97 5.80
N THR A 993 -13.86 -22.43 6.20
CA THR A 993 -14.51 -22.79 7.47
C THR A 993 -15.93 -23.29 7.17
N CYS A 994 -16.16 -24.59 7.31
CA CYS A 994 -17.49 -25.21 7.16
C CYS A 994 -18.28 -25.18 8.48
N PHE A 995 -17.57 -25.29 9.61
CA PHE A 995 -18.13 -25.35 10.95
C PHE A 995 -17.53 -24.21 11.79
N PRO A 996 -18.16 -23.03 11.86
CA PRO A 996 -17.64 -21.90 12.64
C PRO A 996 -17.67 -22.21 14.15
N SER A 997 -16.82 -21.53 14.93
CA SER A 997 -16.79 -21.75 16.38
C SER A 997 -18.10 -21.30 17.04
N ILE A 998 -18.70 -22.15 17.88
CA ILE A 998 -20.04 -21.94 18.48
C ILE A 998 -20.06 -20.81 19.54
N GLN A 999 -18.90 -20.38 20.06
CA GLN A 999 -18.83 -19.20 20.91
C GLN A 999 -18.54 -17.96 20.07
N TYR A 1000 -19.60 -17.15 19.89
CA TYR A 1000 -19.71 -15.92 19.12
C TYR A 1000 -19.69 -16.09 17.59
N PRO A 1001 -20.79 -15.76 16.89
CA PRO A 1001 -20.71 -15.55 15.46
C PRO A 1001 -19.78 -14.34 15.21
N PRO A 1002 -18.84 -14.42 14.26
CA PRO A 1002 -18.13 -13.22 13.83
C PRO A 1002 -19.17 -12.25 13.24
N GLU A 1003 -19.26 -11.03 13.78
CA GLU A 1003 -20.06 -9.91 13.25
C GLU A 1003 -19.70 -9.51 11.79
N ARG A 1004 -18.88 -10.31 11.08
CA ARG A 1004 -18.33 -9.99 9.76
C ARG A 1004 -18.41 -11.10 8.71
N PHE A 1005 -19.07 -12.23 8.99
CA PHE A 1005 -19.24 -13.30 8.01
C PHE A 1005 -20.65 -13.92 8.00
N GLN A 1006 -21.66 -13.18 8.48
CA GLN A 1006 -23.03 -13.42 8.03
C GLN A 1006 -23.29 -12.45 6.88
N ASP A 1007 -22.88 -12.88 5.69
CA ASP A 1007 -23.37 -12.45 4.38
C ASP A 1007 -23.05 -13.55 3.37
#